data_AF-A0A094DI22-F1
#
_entry.id   AF-A0A094DI22-F1
#
_cell.length_a   1.000
_cell.length_b   1.000
_cell.length_c   1.000
_cell.angle_alpha   90.00
_cell.angle_beta   90.00
_cell.angle_gamma   90.00
#
_symmetry.space_group_name_H-M   'P 1'
#
loop_
_entity.id
_entity.type
_entity.pdbx_description
1 polymer ?
#
loop_
_entity_poly.entity_id
_entity_poly.type
_entity_poly.pdbx_seq_one_letter_code
_entity_poly.pdbx_strand_id
1 'polypeptide(L)'
;MSFIPIIIGVGDVRNKAAQDSIEPVDLMLEAVRLSLIDCNLSHLNSQRLQSDIDSIDVVACSTWPYHDLPGLVSERLGADAKHKNYTPNMGNQPVKLLNDMARRIVTGESKVALMTGGETLASLRKLEKEKKFPPPRWTKPGKDMSTLYSPNTVDLLSGTSRIHTIGNPIQVYPLFENGFRAHRHQSYKDNMKESAALYGEFAKVAEKHPRAWSYGTEWSTRLVRKELLEKPDNELTLIPDPLLMNAMPFVDLAAACIVTSTEYAEKIGIPKSKWIYPLGGAWARDSEDFYNRPNYYSSPAISQALDSGLENSGLTKEDIDMFDFYSCFPIVPKLACEHLGIPQTNWVKPITLLGGLTSFGGAGANYSMHAVVEMVHQLRSAHGKRNGLILANGGVASYENTVCLSNIPRQEGLPYPRDNVVLETPAELPCPPFDKQAEGPATIETYTVEHDRNNNPIKGYVCRVSEIGYRGHHVWSRQFNIGIYGDVTLVLVIAAMSEKEEPIPVDEFEFKEAKDSEKTASLDEHAAIVYDEVESKRILRKVDQRLLPCLTLLYLLSFLDRGNMGNARTLGMQKDLGLSGTQWNICLTIFFFPYCAFEIPSNVVLKLLPANLWLSILVVSWGTCMTLMSLVTNYRGLLAARFFLGLTEAGFFPAATYLLTCWYRRAEMQGRLSVFFSAGSMAGAFSGLLAYGINYMDGIAHLAGWKWILMLEGLVTVIVGFACFFFLPNSPATATFLKPEERAFLIERLKNDNGGTSGKVDTNEKFQWKYMKDALTDWKIYISVLIYWGNAISTYGYDTFIALGPLASEWADTDRRNRFIYTLPSVITELGYSAANAQLLTIPVYVFALGVTIVAAFLSDRYESRSNFIIYPCIVAVIGYIGLLALPHPGLPGATYGMLFVVAGGLYPLICGVISWNANNLAGSWKRSIGMALQISIGGMGGAIGSNIYLSKEAPHYWTGYGVSLGVISMAFFAAIFLRWKLNKINKERDAMSLEEIHSKYTEQELKEMGDRSPLFRYIL
;
A
#
# COMPACT_ATOMS: atom_id res chain seq x y z
N MET A 1 11.97 24.24 55.67
CA MET A 1 11.23 22.99 55.95
C MET A 1 11.11 22.26 54.63
N SER A 2 11.38 20.94 54.60
CA SER A 2 11.20 20.13 53.39
C SER A 2 9.73 19.71 53.36
N PHE A 3 8.98 20.13 52.34
CA PHE A 3 7.58 19.71 52.18
C PHE A 3 7.49 18.18 52.01
N ILE A 4 6.42 17.56 52.52
CA ILE A 4 6.18 16.12 52.35
C ILE A 4 5.16 15.93 51.22
N PRO A 5 5.52 15.25 50.11
CA PRO A 5 4.62 15.06 48.97
C PRO A 5 3.61 13.96 49.26
N ILE A 6 2.36 14.19 48.85
CA ILE A 6 1.26 13.23 48.92
C ILE A 6 0.39 13.29 47.67
N ILE A 7 -0.03 12.12 47.20
CA ILE A 7 -1.12 11.97 46.24
C ILE A 7 -2.43 12.20 47.00
N ILE A 8 -3.24 13.14 46.51
CA ILE A 8 -4.49 13.54 47.16
C ILE A 8 -5.73 13.18 46.36
N GLY A 9 -5.60 13.05 45.04
CA GLY A 9 -6.71 12.78 44.14
C GLY A 9 -6.26 11.98 42.93
N VAL A 10 -7.00 10.94 42.59
CA VAL A 10 -6.79 10.11 41.41
C VAL A 10 -8.10 9.90 40.67
N GLY A 11 -8.04 9.80 39.35
CA GLY A 11 -9.22 9.57 38.52
C GLY A 11 -8.85 8.85 37.24
N ASP A 12 -9.68 7.89 36.84
CA ASP A 12 -9.56 7.23 35.56
C ASP A 12 -10.92 7.07 34.88
N VAL A 13 -10.91 7.01 33.56
CA VAL A 13 -12.11 7.01 32.72
C VAL A 13 -11.95 5.98 31.62
N ARG A 14 -13.05 5.25 31.37
CA ARG A 14 -13.22 4.39 30.20
C ARG A 14 -14.45 4.83 29.42
N ASN A 15 -14.26 5.21 28.16
CA ASN A 15 -15.37 5.50 27.25
C ASN A 15 -15.68 4.28 26.36
N LYS A 16 -16.50 3.36 26.86
CA LYS A 16 -16.93 2.16 26.09
C LYS A 16 -18.32 2.33 25.43
N ALA A 17 -19.02 3.43 25.71
CA ALA A 17 -20.38 3.65 25.23
C ALA A 17 -20.37 3.86 23.71
N ALA A 18 -21.04 2.98 22.97
CA ALA A 18 -21.08 2.96 21.52
C ALA A 18 -21.73 4.19 20.84
N GLN A 19 -22.10 5.24 21.58
CA GLN A 19 -22.84 6.38 21.05
C GLN A 19 -21.93 7.58 20.70
N ASP A 20 -21.02 8.03 21.57
CA ASP A 20 -20.30 9.29 21.33
C ASP A 20 -18.78 9.12 21.23
N SER A 21 -18.22 9.52 20.07
CA SER A 21 -16.78 9.60 19.87
C SER A 21 -16.21 10.80 20.64
N ILE A 22 -15.14 10.62 21.41
CA ILE A 22 -14.58 11.64 22.31
C ILE A 22 -13.14 12.02 21.94
N GLU A 23 -12.84 13.31 22.02
CA GLU A 23 -11.48 13.84 21.81
C GLU A 23 -10.56 13.44 22.98
N PRO A 24 -9.27 13.10 22.76
CA PRO A 24 -8.37 12.71 23.83
C PRO A 24 -8.28 13.72 24.98
N VAL A 25 -8.17 15.01 24.68
CA VAL A 25 -8.11 16.07 25.70
C VAL A 25 -9.40 16.16 26.53
N ASP A 26 -10.56 15.90 25.94
CA ASP A 26 -11.84 15.90 26.67
C ASP A 26 -11.90 14.74 27.65
N LEU A 27 -11.42 13.56 27.24
CA LEU A 27 -11.35 12.39 28.12
C LEU A 27 -10.33 12.59 29.26
N MET A 28 -9.19 13.24 28.97
CA MET A 28 -8.21 13.65 29.99
C MET A 28 -8.82 14.62 31.01
N LEU A 29 -9.57 15.63 30.56
CA LEU A 29 -10.24 16.60 31.45
C LEU A 29 -11.29 15.93 32.33
N GLU A 30 -12.00 14.92 31.82
CA GLU A 30 -12.91 14.12 32.64
C GLU A 30 -12.15 13.33 33.72
N ALA A 31 -10.99 12.75 33.40
CA ALA A 31 -10.15 12.09 34.41
C ALA A 31 -9.64 13.08 35.47
N VAL A 32 -9.26 14.30 35.08
CA VAL A 32 -8.89 15.38 36.01
C VAL A 32 -10.07 15.79 36.90
N ARG A 33 -11.28 15.89 36.33
CA ARG A 33 -12.49 16.18 37.10
C ARG A 33 -12.76 15.11 38.15
N LEU A 34 -12.59 13.83 37.79
CA LEU A 34 -12.72 12.71 38.73
C LEU A 34 -11.64 12.76 39.83
N SER A 35 -10.40 13.12 39.53
CA SER A 35 -9.35 13.25 40.55
C SER A 35 -9.59 14.40 41.53
N LEU A 36 -10.17 15.52 41.06
CA LEU A 36 -10.62 16.61 41.94
C LEU A 36 -11.78 16.17 42.84
N ILE A 37 -12.74 15.39 42.33
CA ILE A 37 -13.84 14.82 43.12
C ILE A 37 -13.30 13.86 44.17
N ASP A 38 -12.33 13.03 43.80
CA ASP A 38 -11.72 12.05 44.69
C ASP A 38 -10.99 12.70 45.89
N CYS A 39 -10.58 13.97 45.79
CA CYS A 39 -10.03 14.73 46.93
C CYS A 39 -11.05 14.95 48.07
N ASN A 40 -12.35 14.73 47.81
CA ASN A 40 -13.45 14.85 48.77
C ASN A 40 -13.53 16.22 49.47
N LEU A 41 -13.43 17.29 48.69
CA LEU A 41 -13.50 18.67 49.15
C LEU A 41 -14.89 19.28 48.92
N SER A 42 -15.21 20.34 49.67
CA SER A 42 -16.36 21.20 49.34
C SER A 42 -16.16 21.87 47.97
N HIS A 43 -17.24 22.26 47.31
CA HIS A 43 -17.18 22.91 45.99
C HIS A 43 -16.21 24.11 45.95
N LEU A 44 -16.23 24.96 46.99
CA LEU A 44 -15.34 26.13 47.09
C LEU A 44 -13.86 25.72 47.20
N ASN A 45 -13.55 24.72 48.04
CA ASN A 45 -12.17 24.25 48.20
C ASN A 45 -11.68 23.45 46.99
N SER A 46 -12.58 22.75 46.28
CA SER A 46 -12.27 22.08 45.02
C SER A 46 -11.92 23.09 43.93
N GLN A 47 -12.66 24.20 43.82
CA GLN A 47 -12.34 25.29 42.90
C GLN A 47 -11.01 25.95 43.25
N ARG A 48 -10.76 26.17 44.56
CA ARG A 48 -9.47 26.68 45.04
C ARG A 48 -8.31 25.75 44.69
N LEU A 49 -8.47 24.44 44.91
CA LEU A 49 -7.48 23.44 44.56
C LEU A 49 -7.18 23.49 43.05
N GLN A 50 -8.21 23.54 42.21
CA GLN A 50 -8.07 23.65 40.76
C GLN A 50 -7.34 24.93 40.33
N SER A 51 -7.68 26.09 40.92
CA SER A 51 -6.98 27.35 40.62
C SER A 51 -5.54 27.40 41.12
N ASP A 52 -5.23 26.60 42.15
CA ASP A 52 -3.89 26.52 42.76
C ASP A 52 -2.98 25.51 42.05
N ILE A 53 -3.44 24.83 40.98
CA ILE A 53 -2.62 23.98 40.10
C ILE A 53 -1.61 24.86 39.37
N ASP A 54 -0.33 24.73 39.74
CA ASP A 54 0.77 25.52 39.19
C ASP A 54 1.75 24.70 38.33
N SER A 55 1.56 23.37 38.28
CA SER A 55 2.36 22.43 37.49
C SER A 55 1.45 21.42 36.78
N ILE A 56 1.56 21.34 35.45
CA ILE A 56 0.81 20.40 34.60
C ILE A 56 1.78 19.59 33.73
N ASP A 57 1.77 18.28 33.92
CA ASP A 57 2.51 17.33 33.10
C ASP A 57 1.54 16.46 32.30
N VAL A 58 1.72 16.39 30.99
CA VAL A 58 0.86 15.59 30.11
C VAL A 58 1.66 14.49 29.44
N VAL A 59 1.19 13.25 29.59
CA VAL A 59 1.76 12.09 28.89
C VAL A 59 1.39 12.17 27.41
N ALA A 60 2.35 11.83 26.54
CA ALA A 60 2.17 11.82 25.10
C ALA A 60 0.88 11.13 24.65
N CYS A 61 0.12 11.81 23.79
CA CYS A 61 -1.08 11.29 23.15
C CYS A 61 -0.75 10.86 21.72
N SER A 62 -0.87 9.57 21.44
CA SER A 62 -0.63 8.99 20.10
C SER A 62 -1.83 9.15 19.18
N THR A 63 -3.03 9.27 19.76
CA THR A 63 -4.29 9.36 19.02
C THR A 63 -4.44 10.65 18.20
N TRP A 64 -4.00 11.80 18.73
CA TRP A 64 -4.23 13.11 18.11
C TRP A 64 -3.04 14.07 18.31
N PRO A 65 -2.57 14.79 17.26
CA PRO A 65 -1.32 15.54 17.32
C PRO A 65 -1.60 16.99 17.72
N TYR A 66 -1.62 17.26 19.01
CA TYR A 66 -1.84 18.62 19.51
C TYR A 66 -0.64 19.54 19.24
N HIS A 67 -0.89 20.83 19.02
CA HIS A 67 0.16 21.85 18.94
C HIS A 67 0.80 22.11 20.31
N ASP A 68 -0.05 22.27 21.34
CA ASP A 68 0.36 22.45 22.74
C ASP A 68 -0.70 21.80 23.65
N LEU A 69 -0.56 20.51 23.94
CA LEU A 69 -1.52 19.78 24.76
C LEU A 69 -1.49 20.23 26.24
N PRO A 70 -0.33 20.38 26.91
CA PRO A 70 -0.30 20.92 28.27
C PRO A 70 -0.91 22.32 28.39
N GLY A 71 -0.63 23.21 27.41
CA GLY A 71 -1.25 24.53 27.34
C GLY A 71 -2.76 24.46 27.20
N LEU A 72 -3.26 23.58 26.32
CA LEU A 72 -4.70 23.37 26.13
C LEU A 72 -5.39 22.82 27.38
N VAL A 73 -4.74 21.89 28.10
CA VAL A 73 -5.25 21.36 29.39
C VAL A 73 -5.29 22.48 30.43
N SER A 74 -4.22 23.27 30.55
CA SER A 74 -4.14 24.44 31.44
C SER A 74 -5.26 25.45 31.17
N GLU A 75 -5.46 25.81 29.90
CA GLU A 75 -6.49 26.75 29.47
C GLU A 75 -7.90 26.24 29.81
N ARG A 76 -8.21 24.99 29.45
CA ARG A 76 -9.55 24.41 29.67
C ARG A 76 -9.85 24.15 31.15
N LEU A 77 -8.83 23.95 31.99
CA LEU A 77 -8.99 23.90 33.44
C LEU A 77 -9.10 25.30 34.08
N GLY A 78 -8.81 26.38 33.36
CA GLY A 78 -8.70 27.71 33.95
C GLY A 78 -7.58 27.82 34.99
N ALA A 79 -6.53 27.01 34.85
CA ALA A 79 -5.35 27.02 35.70
C ALA A 79 -4.22 27.82 35.03
N ASP A 80 -3.52 28.66 35.81
CA ASP A 80 -2.34 29.40 35.34
C ASP A 80 -1.06 28.64 35.70
N ALA A 81 -0.90 27.46 35.10
CA ALA A 81 0.23 26.58 35.38
C ALA A 81 1.54 27.20 34.87
N LYS A 82 2.49 27.43 35.79
CA LYS A 82 3.82 27.95 35.47
C LYS A 82 4.69 26.89 34.82
N HIS A 83 4.57 25.65 35.29
CA HIS A 83 5.25 24.50 34.72
C HIS A 83 4.30 23.73 33.81
N LYS A 84 4.68 23.58 32.54
CA LYS A 84 3.94 22.82 31.52
C LYS A 84 4.91 21.88 30.83
N ASN A 85 4.65 20.58 30.87
CA ASN A 85 5.54 19.57 30.34
C ASN A 85 4.77 18.54 29.49
N TYR A 86 5.37 18.14 28.37
CA TYR A 86 4.83 17.15 27.45
C TYR A 86 5.86 16.04 27.24
N THR A 87 5.51 14.79 27.55
CA THR A 87 6.48 13.69 27.54
C THR A 87 6.74 13.16 26.13
N PRO A 88 7.86 12.43 25.89
CA PRO A 88 7.94 11.52 24.74
C PRO A 88 6.92 10.37 24.88
N ASN A 89 6.64 9.68 23.77
CA ASN A 89 5.71 8.54 23.73
C ASN A 89 6.37 7.25 24.24
N MET A 90 6.44 7.08 25.57
CA MET A 90 7.04 5.92 26.21
C MET A 90 6.26 5.50 27.48
N GLY A 91 6.09 4.19 27.70
CA GLY A 91 5.25 3.64 28.79
C GLY A 91 5.77 3.87 30.22
N ASN A 92 7.04 4.25 30.38
CA ASN A 92 7.67 4.56 31.66
C ASN A 92 7.32 5.96 32.20
N GLN A 93 6.83 6.84 31.33
CA GLN A 93 6.68 8.28 31.63
C GLN A 93 5.73 8.59 32.81
N PRO A 94 4.56 7.93 33.00
CA PRO A 94 3.69 8.26 34.12
C PRO A 94 4.37 8.11 35.49
N VAL A 95 5.16 7.05 35.69
CA VAL A 95 5.87 6.82 36.96
C VAL A 95 7.04 7.80 37.11
N LYS A 96 7.73 8.11 36.02
CA LYS A 96 8.75 9.17 36.02
C LYS A 96 8.16 10.53 36.44
N LEU A 97 7.02 10.91 35.84
CA LEU A 97 6.34 12.17 36.15
C LEU A 97 5.91 12.22 37.61
N LEU A 98 5.36 11.14 38.18
CA LEU A 98 4.98 11.10 39.58
C LEU A 98 6.17 11.36 40.51
N ASN A 99 7.32 10.75 40.23
CA ASN A 99 8.56 11.01 40.96
C ASN A 99 9.01 12.48 40.82
N ASP A 100 8.96 13.03 39.61
CA ASP A 100 9.36 14.42 39.35
C ASP A 100 8.40 15.43 40.02
N MET A 101 7.09 15.16 40.03
CA MET A 101 6.07 15.97 40.71
C MET A 101 6.31 15.98 42.22
N ALA A 102 6.53 14.80 42.82
CA ALA A 102 6.82 14.70 44.25
C ALA A 102 8.05 15.54 44.63
N ARG A 103 9.08 15.59 43.77
CA ARG A 103 10.26 16.43 43.99
C ARG A 103 9.97 17.91 43.89
N ARG A 104 9.20 18.36 42.88
CA ARG A 104 8.81 19.76 42.77
C ARG A 104 8.04 20.23 44.01
N ILE A 105 7.22 19.37 44.61
CA ILE A 105 6.58 19.65 45.90
C ILE A 105 7.63 19.78 47.00
N VAL A 106 8.52 18.80 47.14
CA VAL A 106 9.58 18.76 48.17
C VAL A 106 10.49 19.98 48.12
N THR A 107 10.88 20.43 46.93
CA THR A 107 11.74 21.61 46.71
C THR A 107 10.98 22.94 46.83
N GLY A 108 9.64 22.90 46.85
CA GLY A 108 8.79 24.08 46.87
C GLY A 108 8.66 24.79 45.51
N GLU A 109 9.11 24.16 44.43
CA GLU A 109 8.94 24.65 43.06
C GLU A 109 7.49 24.61 42.58
N SER A 110 6.69 23.68 43.12
CA SER A 110 5.26 23.56 42.85
C SER A 110 4.49 23.42 44.16
N LYS A 111 3.31 24.05 44.20
CA LYS A 111 2.35 23.94 45.29
C LYS A 111 1.36 22.81 45.03
N VAL A 112 0.84 22.70 43.81
CA VAL A 112 -0.09 21.64 43.40
C VAL A 112 0.28 21.21 41.98
N ALA A 113 0.70 19.96 41.86
CA ALA A 113 1.07 19.37 40.58
C ALA A 113 -0.03 18.43 40.10
N LEU A 114 -0.36 18.50 38.81
CA LEU A 114 -1.29 17.63 38.10
C LEU A 114 -0.54 16.88 36.99
N MET A 115 -0.73 15.57 36.91
CA MET A 115 -0.42 14.78 35.72
C MET A 115 -1.68 14.19 35.10
N THR A 116 -1.73 14.14 33.77
CA THR A 116 -2.83 13.50 33.02
C THR A 116 -2.33 12.89 31.71
N GLY A 117 -3.10 11.97 31.15
CA GLY A 117 -2.85 11.36 29.85
C GLY A 117 -4.03 10.53 29.40
N GLY A 118 -4.11 10.24 28.10
CA GLY A 118 -5.23 9.51 27.54
C GLY A 118 -5.12 9.24 26.04
N GLU A 119 -5.73 8.14 25.63
CA GLU A 119 -5.82 7.69 24.24
C GLU A 119 -7.30 7.47 23.89
N THR A 120 -7.72 7.83 22.67
CA THR A 120 -9.09 7.63 22.19
C THR A 120 -9.13 7.01 20.79
N LEU A 121 -8.28 6.02 20.59
CA LEU A 121 -8.11 5.38 19.29
C LEU A 121 -9.36 4.59 18.89
N ALA A 122 -10.16 4.07 19.84
CA ALA A 122 -11.43 3.44 19.49
C ALA A 122 -12.41 4.47 18.91
N SER A 123 -12.48 5.67 19.51
CA SER A 123 -13.25 6.81 19.00
C SER A 123 -12.79 7.28 17.62
N LEU A 124 -11.48 7.42 17.40
CA LEU A 124 -10.93 7.86 16.12
C LEU A 124 -11.26 6.87 14.99
N ARG A 125 -11.02 5.56 15.21
CA ARG A 125 -11.38 4.51 14.24
C ARG A 125 -12.87 4.45 13.93
N LYS A 126 -13.72 4.75 14.91
CA LYS A 126 -15.17 4.84 14.69
C LYS A 126 -15.49 6.00 13.75
N LEU A 127 -14.92 7.18 13.98
CA LEU A 127 -15.12 8.36 13.12
C LEU A 127 -14.60 8.15 11.70
N GLU A 128 -13.47 7.45 11.53
CA GLU A 128 -12.95 7.04 10.22
C GLU A 128 -13.95 6.12 9.49
N LYS A 129 -14.49 5.09 10.18
CA LYS A 129 -15.50 4.19 9.62
C LYS A 129 -16.79 4.92 9.25
N GLU A 130 -17.18 5.93 10.03
CA GLU A 130 -18.34 6.79 9.77
C GLU A 130 -18.08 7.88 8.71
N LYS A 131 -16.87 7.94 8.11
CA LYS A 131 -16.45 8.97 7.15
C LYS A 131 -16.55 10.40 7.71
N LYS A 132 -16.43 10.58 9.03
CA LYS A 132 -16.40 11.88 9.72
C LYS A 132 -14.98 12.31 10.05
N PHE A 133 -14.06 12.07 9.13
CA PHE A 133 -12.64 12.44 9.27
C PHE A 133 -12.29 13.61 8.33
N PRO A 134 -11.57 14.65 8.81
CA PRO A 134 -11.17 14.86 10.20
C PRO A 134 -12.37 15.09 11.13
N PRO A 135 -12.29 14.68 12.41
CA PRO A 135 -13.36 14.89 13.40
C PRO A 135 -13.79 16.37 13.46
N PRO A 136 -15.07 16.70 13.20
CA PRO A 136 -15.50 18.08 12.95
C PRO A 136 -15.46 19.00 14.17
N ARG A 137 -15.47 18.42 15.40
CA ARG A 137 -15.49 19.16 16.66
C ARG A 137 -14.17 19.08 17.43
N TRP A 138 -13.22 18.27 16.99
CA TRP A 138 -11.96 18.13 17.71
C TRP A 138 -11.06 19.32 17.43
N THR A 139 -10.18 19.60 18.38
CA THR A 139 -9.15 20.64 18.24
C THR A 139 -8.35 20.42 16.95
N LYS A 140 -8.05 21.50 16.21
CA LYS A 140 -7.27 21.40 14.97
C LYS A 140 -5.91 20.76 15.24
N PRO A 141 -5.46 19.80 14.41
CA PRO A 141 -4.17 19.15 14.59
C PRO A 141 -3.02 20.13 14.33
N GLY A 142 -1.94 20.01 15.10
CA GLY A 142 -0.73 20.83 14.98
C GLY A 142 0.26 20.34 13.92
N LYS A 143 0.04 19.15 13.34
CA LYS A 143 0.85 18.53 12.28
C LYS A 143 -0.07 17.90 11.22
N ASP A 144 0.47 17.66 10.03
CA ASP A 144 -0.28 17.00 8.95
C ASP A 144 -0.73 15.60 9.38
N MET A 145 -2.01 15.31 9.16
CA MET A 145 -2.70 14.10 9.63
C MET A 145 -2.22 12.82 8.94
N SER A 146 -1.50 12.96 7.82
CA SER A 146 -0.90 11.86 7.06
C SER A 146 0.12 11.02 7.86
N THR A 147 0.58 11.52 9.00
CA THR A 147 1.64 10.90 9.83
C THR A 147 1.15 10.13 11.06
N LEU A 148 -0.13 10.23 11.44
CA LEU A 148 -0.60 9.72 12.74
C LEU A 148 -0.82 8.22 12.85
N TYR A 149 -1.09 7.56 11.74
CA TYR A 149 -1.36 6.12 11.74
C TYR A 149 -0.50 5.43 10.70
N SER A 150 0.80 5.41 10.98
CA SER A 150 1.65 4.35 10.49
C SER A 150 1.82 3.32 11.61
N PRO A 151 1.15 2.14 11.54
CA PRO A 151 1.57 0.97 12.31
C PRO A 151 2.98 0.53 11.94
N ASN A 152 3.56 1.10 10.86
CA ASN A 152 4.94 0.92 10.49
C ASN A 152 5.77 2.00 11.18
N THR A 153 6.16 1.73 12.41
CA THR A 153 7.28 2.38 13.09
C THR A 153 8.58 2.06 12.33
N VAL A 154 8.80 2.79 11.24
CA VAL A 154 10.14 2.92 10.63
C VAL A 154 10.90 4.09 11.29
N ASP A 155 10.20 4.99 11.98
CA ASP A 155 10.77 6.13 12.69
C ASP A 155 11.43 5.76 14.05
N LEU A 156 11.23 4.53 14.55
CA LEU A 156 11.94 4.01 15.73
C LEU A 156 13.30 3.36 15.40
N LEU A 157 13.66 3.25 14.12
CA LEU A 157 14.92 2.63 13.70
C LEU A 157 15.99 3.72 13.51
N SER A 158 16.77 3.98 14.55
CA SER A 158 18.06 4.67 14.44
C SER A 158 19.20 3.64 14.30
N GLY A 159 20.30 4.06 13.67
CA GLY A 159 21.53 3.25 13.61
C GLY A 159 21.39 1.91 12.89
N THR A 160 22.03 0.88 13.45
CA THR A 160 22.25 -0.44 12.84
C THR A 160 21.00 -1.32 12.78
N SER A 161 19.95 -0.98 13.54
CA SER A 161 18.61 -1.57 13.49
C SER A 161 17.95 -1.44 12.11
N ARG A 162 18.31 -0.41 11.33
CA ARG A 162 17.91 -0.27 9.90
C ARG A 162 18.50 -1.36 9.01
N ILE A 163 19.71 -1.82 9.29
CA ILE A 163 20.47 -2.75 8.42
C ILE A 163 19.79 -4.12 8.38
N HIS A 164 19.23 -4.57 9.50
CA HIS A 164 18.57 -5.88 9.61
C HIS A 164 17.03 -5.80 9.64
N THR A 165 16.41 -4.63 9.40
CA THR A 165 14.94 -4.43 9.52
C THR A 165 14.33 -5.04 10.79
N ILE A 166 15.03 -4.88 11.92
CA ILE A 166 14.62 -5.33 13.25
C ILE A 166 14.65 -4.15 14.21
N GLY A 167 13.63 -4.01 15.04
CA GLY A 167 13.58 -2.97 16.08
C GLY A 167 12.17 -2.61 16.57
N ASN A 168 11.12 -3.14 15.94
CA ASN A 168 9.78 -3.01 16.48
C ASN A 168 9.65 -3.86 17.77
N PRO A 169 8.88 -3.41 18.78
CA PRO A 169 8.60 -4.19 19.98
C PRO A 169 8.20 -5.65 19.73
N ILE A 170 7.31 -5.87 18.76
CA ILE A 170 6.84 -7.20 18.36
C ILE A 170 7.97 -8.13 17.87
N GLN A 171 9.11 -7.58 17.43
CA GLN A 171 10.27 -8.36 16.99
C GLN A 171 11.29 -8.55 18.12
N VAL A 172 11.49 -7.52 18.95
CA VAL A 172 12.56 -7.53 19.96
C VAL A 172 12.16 -8.27 21.23
N TYR A 173 10.95 -8.08 21.76
CA TYR A 173 10.51 -8.77 22.98
C TYR A 173 10.52 -10.31 22.84
N PRO A 174 10.10 -10.89 21.70
CA PRO A 174 10.28 -12.33 21.45
C PRO A 174 11.73 -12.84 21.50
N LEU A 175 12.72 -12.01 21.15
CA LEU A 175 14.14 -12.39 21.30
C LEU A 175 14.50 -12.54 22.78
N PHE A 176 13.99 -11.65 23.64
CA PHE A 176 14.20 -11.78 25.08
C PHE A 176 13.44 -12.98 25.65
N GLU A 177 12.22 -13.23 25.18
CA GLU A 177 11.42 -14.37 25.62
C GLU A 177 12.10 -15.71 25.28
N ASN A 178 12.62 -15.85 24.05
CA ASN A 178 13.37 -17.05 23.66
C ASN A 178 14.76 -17.14 24.31
N GLY A 179 15.43 -16.01 24.55
CA GLY A 179 16.69 -15.98 25.29
C GLY A 179 16.51 -16.44 26.74
N PHE A 180 15.47 -15.94 27.40
CA PHE A 180 15.09 -16.33 28.77
C PHE A 180 14.72 -17.80 28.87
N ARG A 181 13.94 -18.32 27.92
CA ARG A 181 13.62 -19.74 27.81
C ARG A 181 14.89 -20.59 27.67
N ALA A 182 15.82 -20.19 26.80
CA ALA A 182 17.08 -20.90 26.58
C ALA A 182 17.94 -20.93 27.86
N HIS A 183 18.04 -19.79 28.56
CA HIS A 183 18.75 -19.68 29.84
C HIS A 183 18.18 -20.62 30.92
N ARG A 184 16.85 -20.78 30.97
CA ARG A 184 16.16 -21.67 31.91
C ARG A 184 16.05 -23.13 31.44
N HIS A 185 16.67 -23.48 30.31
CA HIS A 185 16.57 -24.80 29.69
C HIS A 185 15.13 -25.29 29.48
N GLN A 186 14.20 -24.36 29.21
CA GLN A 186 12.78 -24.65 29.10
C GLN A 186 12.40 -25.02 27.65
N SER A 187 11.53 -26.01 27.48
CA SER A 187 11.00 -26.34 26.15
C SER A 187 10.12 -25.20 25.61
N TYR A 188 10.01 -25.09 24.28
CA TYR A 188 9.10 -24.10 23.66
C TYR A 188 7.67 -24.22 24.20
N LYS A 189 7.16 -25.44 24.26
CA LYS A 189 5.80 -25.76 24.73
C LYS A 189 5.58 -25.36 26.19
N ASP A 190 6.58 -25.52 27.04
CA ASP A 190 6.46 -25.16 28.46
C ASP A 190 6.56 -23.65 28.67
N ASN A 191 7.39 -22.95 27.90
CA ASN A 191 7.40 -21.48 27.92
C ASN A 191 6.04 -20.90 27.48
N MET A 192 5.46 -21.47 26.41
CA MET A 192 4.13 -21.09 25.92
C MET A 192 3.05 -21.28 26.97
N LYS A 193 3.07 -22.42 27.69
CA LYS A 193 2.13 -22.67 28.80
C LYS A 193 2.33 -21.68 29.94
N GLU A 194 3.58 -21.36 30.30
CA GLU A 194 3.89 -20.39 31.35
C GLU A 194 3.37 -18.99 31.00
N SER A 195 3.63 -18.50 29.78
CA SER A 195 3.13 -17.20 29.29
C SER A 195 1.61 -17.16 29.21
N ALA A 196 0.98 -18.25 28.73
CA ALA A 196 -0.47 -18.36 28.68
C ALA A 196 -1.12 -18.39 30.06
N ALA A 197 -0.51 -19.10 31.02
CA ALA A 197 -0.98 -19.13 32.40
C ALA A 197 -0.86 -17.75 33.06
N LEU A 198 0.28 -17.08 32.90
CA LEU A 198 0.51 -15.72 33.40
C LEU A 198 -0.55 -14.74 32.86
N TYR A 199 -0.76 -14.71 31.53
CA TYR A 199 -1.71 -13.78 30.92
C TYR A 199 -3.17 -14.19 31.16
N GLY A 200 -3.43 -15.48 31.39
CA GLY A 200 -4.72 -15.97 31.86
C GLY A 200 -5.08 -15.42 33.24
N GLU A 201 -4.13 -15.37 34.18
CA GLU A 201 -4.33 -14.72 35.48
C GLU A 201 -4.52 -13.20 35.34
N PHE A 202 -3.77 -12.55 34.45
CA PHE A 202 -3.92 -11.12 34.17
C PHE A 202 -5.31 -10.80 33.61
N ALA A 203 -5.81 -11.62 32.67
CA ALA A 203 -7.16 -11.48 32.14
C ALA A 203 -8.22 -11.57 33.26
N LYS A 204 -8.11 -12.52 34.20
CA LYS A 204 -9.05 -12.63 35.33
C LYS A 204 -9.10 -11.38 36.21
N VAL A 205 -7.99 -10.66 36.34
CA VAL A 205 -7.94 -9.38 37.05
C VAL A 205 -8.70 -8.32 36.24
N ALA A 206 -8.39 -8.17 34.95
CA ALA A 206 -9.02 -7.19 34.08
C ALA A 206 -10.53 -7.38 33.93
N GLU A 207 -11.02 -8.62 33.83
CA GLU A 207 -12.45 -8.94 33.71
C GLU A 207 -13.31 -8.37 34.84
N LYS A 208 -12.71 -8.28 36.03
CA LYS A 208 -13.35 -7.76 37.25
C LYS A 208 -13.12 -6.27 37.44
N HIS A 209 -12.16 -5.68 36.73
CA HIS A 209 -11.80 -4.28 36.88
C HIS A 209 -12.78 -3.38 36.08
N PRO A 210 -13.60 -2.52 36.71
CA PRO A 210 -14.65 -1.75 36.04
C PRO A 210 -14.17 -0.88 34.88
N ARG A 211 -12.90 -0.49 34.90
CA ARG A 211 -12.24 0.38 33.92
C ARG A 211 -11.51 -0.38 32.81
N ALA A 212 -11.33 -1.69 32.93
CA ALA A 212 -10.73 -2.49 31.88
C ALA A 212 -11.63 -2.53 30.65
N TRP A 213 -11.03 -2.57 29.47
CA TRP A 213 -11.76 -2.74 28.21
C TRP A 213 -12.47 -4.09 28.13
N SER A 214 -11.91 -5.13 28.75
CA SER A 214 -12.47 -6.49 28.89
C SER A 214 -13.43 -6.68 30.08
N TYR A 215 -13.76 -5.64 30.83
CA TYR A 215 -14.68 -5.75 31.96
C TYR A 215 -16.02 -6.39 31.57
N GLY A 216 -16.46 -7.36 32.38
CA GLY A 216 -17.73 -8.06 32.20
C GLY A 216 -17.79 -8.99 30.98
N THR A 217 -16.64 -9.33 30.38
CA THR A 217 -16.56 -10.31 29.29
C THR A 217 -15.70 -11.50 29.72
N GLU A 218 -16.12 -12.74 29.41
CA GLU A 218 -15.35 -13.96 29.70
C GLU A 218 -14.18 -14.13 28.70
N TRP A 219 -13.11 -13.35 28.85
CA TRP A 219 -11.89 -13.45 28.04
C TRP A 219 -10.95 -14.58 28.49
N SER A 220 -10.91 -14.86 29.78
CA SER A 220 -10.07 -15.86 30.43
C SER A 220 -10.38 -17.28 29.94
N THR A 221 -11.63 -17.56 29.53
CA THR A 221 -12.02 -18.82 28.88
C THR A 221 -11.67 -18.89 27.39
N ARG A 222 -11.50 -17.77 26.68
CA ARG A 222 -11.01 -17.78 25.28
C ARG A 222 -9.50 -18.04 25.22
N LEU A 223 -8.72 -17.36 26.06
CA LEU A 223 -7.26 -17.46 26.14
C LEU A 223 -6.76 -18.88 26.52
N VAL A 224 -7.52 -19.61 27.35
CA VAL A 224 -7.07 -20.91 27.89
C VAL A 224 -7.62 -22.12 27.10
N ARG A 225 -8.71 -22.00 26.35
CA ARG A 225 -9.51 -23.19 25.97
C ARG A 225 -9.65 -23.53 24.49
N LYS A 226 -9.16 -22.73 23.52
CA LYS A 226 -9.42 -23.05 22.10
C LYS A 226 -8.37 -22.70 21.05
N GLU A 227 -7.47 -21.74 21.28
CA GLU A 227 -6.63 -21.20 20.17
C GLU A 227 -5.13 -21.47 20.28
N LEU A 228 -4.69 -22.28 21.26
CA LEU A 228 -3.27 -22.69 21.35
C LEU A 228 -2.90 -23.82 20.37
N LEU A 229 -3.86 -24.42 19.63
CA LEU A 229 -3.58 -25.49 18.65
C LEU A 229 -4.43 -25.49 17.37
N GLU A 230 -5.52 -24.72 17.24
CA GLU A 230 -6.32 -24.73 16.01
C GLU A 230 -6.81 -23.32 15.63
N LYS A 231 -6.15 -22.76 14.61
CA LYS A 231 -6.50 -21.58 13.79
C LYS A 231 -6.81 -20.26 14.55
N PRO A 232 -5.89 -19.29 14.54
CA PRO A 232 -6.21 -17.91 14.87
C PRO A 232 -6.90 -17.24 13.66
N ASP A 233 -8.13 -16.79 13.85
CA ASP A 233 -8.76 -15.81 12.97
C ASP A 233 -8.13 -14.42 13.23
N ASN A 234 -7.41 -13.91 12.22
CA ASN A 234 -6.80 -12.57 12.06
C ASN A 234 -5.33 -12.35 12.52
N GLU A 235 -4.60 -11.63 11.64
CA GLU A 235 -3.29 -10.95 11.75
C GLU A 235 -2.03 -11.75 12.19
N LEU A 236 -0.85 -11.22 11.83
CA LEU A 236 0.48 -11.84 11.91
C LEU A 236 0.80 -12.35 13.34
N THR A 237 1.39 -13.53 13.47
CA THR A 237 1.85 -14.11 14.75
C THR A 237 3.37 -14.25 14.75
N LEU A 238 4.06 -13.82 15.80
CA LEU A 238 5.50 -14.00 15.97
C LEU A 238 5.72 -15.05 17.06
N ILE A 239 6.51 -16.09 16.79
CA ILE A 239 6.86 -17.06 17.85
C ILE A 239 7.81 -16.38 18.84
N PRO A 240 7.53 -16.41 20.16
CA PRO A 240 6.53 -17.25 20.84
C PRO A 240 5.17 -16.57 21.11
N ASP A 241 4.99 -15.28 20.90
CA ASP A 241 3.78 -14.58 21.35
C ASP A 241 2.59 -14.69 20.37
N PRO A 242 1.53 -15.49 20.65
CA PRO A 242 0.30 -15.44 19.89
C PRO A 242 -0.32 -14.05 20.02
N LEU A 243 -1.06 -13.61 19.00
CA LEU A 243 -1.66 -12.27 18.89
C LEU A 243 -2.43 -11.83 20.16
N LEU A 244 -2.98 -12.79 20.92
CA LEU A 244 -3.69 -12.60 22.18
C LEU A 244 -2.80 -12.32 23.41
N MET A 245 -1.47 -12.23 23.27
CA MET A 245 -0.52 -11.83 24.32
C MET A 245 0.14 -10.47 24.05
N ASN A 246 -0.36 -9.74 23.05
CA ASN A 246 0.11 -8.40 22.70
C ASN A 246 -0.81 -7.32 23.30
N ALA A 247 -0.29 -6.11 23.49
CA ALA A 247 -1.07 -4.96 23.94
C ALA A 247 -2.27 -4.67 23.00
N MET A 248 -3.42 -4.27 23.56
CA MET A 248 -4.64 -3.93 22.78
C MET A 248 -4.79 -2.40 22.65
N PRO A 249 -4.33 -1.76 21.57
CA PRO A 249 -4.28 -0.28 21.49
C PRO A 249 -5.64 0.38 21.21
N PHE A 250 -6.66 -0.38 20.80
CA PHE A 250 -7.96 0.15 20.33
C PHE A 250 -8.91 0.44 21.49
N VAL A 251 -8.53 1.39 22.35
CA VAL A 251 -9.26 1.76 23.57
C VAL A 251 -9.46 3.27 23.68
N ASP A 252 -10.46 3.65 24.47
CA ASP A 252 -10.68 5.02 24.93
C ASP A 252 -10.52 5.07 26.46
N LEU A 253 -9.31 5.41 26.91
CA LEU A 253 -8.91 5.42 28.31
C LEU A 253 -8.12 6.68 28.64
N ALA A 254 -8.38 7.28 29.80
CA ALA A 254 -7.59 8.38 30.34
C ALA A 254 -7.47 8.27 31.86
N ALA A 255 -6.41 8.83 32.42
CA ALA A 255 -6.17 8.88 33.85
C ALA A 255 -5.55 10.22 34.26
N ALA A 256 -5.68 10.57 35.54
CA ALA A 256 -5.08 11.76 36.13
C ALA A 256 -4.73 11.55 37.61
N CYS A 257 -3.70 12.26 38.09
CA CYS A 257 -3.22 12.21 39.47
C CYS A 257 -2.79 13.60 39.94
N ILE A 258 -3.18 13.97 41.17
CA ILE A 258 -2.87 15.26 41.81
C ILE A 258 -1.96 15.02 43.02
N VAL A 259 -0.84 15.75 43.07
CA VAL A 259 0.15 15.71 44.15
C VAL A 259 0.31 17.09 44.78
N THR A 260 0.38 17.14 46.11
CA THR A 260 0.66 18.38 46.86
C THR A 260 1.39 18.07 48.17
N SER A 261 1.68 19.08 48.99
CA SER A 261 2.29 18.91 50.30
C SER A 261 1.26 18.58 51.39
N THR A 262 1.70 17.89 52.45
CA THR A 262 0.88 17.66 53.64
C THR A 262 0.38 18.98 54.26
N GLU A 263 1.21 20.03 54.37
CA GLU A 263 0.76 21.31 54.93
C GLU A 263 -0.34 21.96 54.08
N TYR A 264 -0.23 21.88 52.76
CA TYR A 264 -1.25 22.46 51.89
C TYR A 264 -2.54 21.66 51.95
N ALA A 265 -2.47 20.31 51.93
CA ALA A 265 -3.62 19.44 52.04
C ALA A 265 -4.40 19.66 53.35
N GLU A 266 -3.71 19.83 54.49
CA GLU A 266 -4.35 20.19 55.76
C GLU A 266 -5.02 21.57 55.68
N LYS A 267 -4.34 22.55 55.09
CA LYS A 267 -4.86 23.93 54.94
C LYS A 267 -6.16 24.00 54.15
N ILE A 268 -6.34 23.17 53.11
CA ILE A 268 -7.57 23.15 52.30
C ILE A 268 -8.58 22.09 52.74
N GLY A 269 -8.26 21.30 53.76
CA GLY A 269 -9.18 20.36 54.40
C GLY A 269 -9.32 19.01 53.69
N ILE A 270 -8.27 18.50 53.05
CA ILE A 270 -8.28 17.15 52.45
C ILE A 270 -8.18 16.10 53.58
N PRO A 271 -9.11 15.14 53.65
CA PRO A 271 -9.07 14.10 54.68
C PRO A 271 -7.79 13.25 54.60
N LYS A 272 -7.19 12.93 55.76
CA LYS A 272 -5.99 12.07 55.82
C LYS A 272 -6.22 10.67 55.22
N SER A 273 -7.45 10.18 55.20
CA SER A 273 -7.83 8.93 54.53
C SER A 273 -7.64 8.95 53.01
N LYS A 274 -7.42 10.13 52.41
CA LYS A 274 -7.08 10.28 51.00
C LYS A 274 -5.58 10.33 50.76
N TRP A 275 -4.74 10.46 51.78
CA TRP A 275 -3.32 10.68 51.55
C TRP A 275 -2.61 9.37 51.22
N ILE A 276 -1.92 9.34 50.08
CA ILE A 276 -0.96 8.28 49.74
C ILE A 276 0.39 8.92 49.52
N TYR A 277 1.42 8.36 50.15
CA TYR A 277 2.77 8.86 50.14
C TYR A 277 3.56 8.17 49.02
N PRO A 278 4.02 8.89 48.00
CA PRO A 278 5.16 8.43 47.22
C PRO A 278 6.37 8.38 48.16
N LEU A 279 6.94 7.19 48.34
CA LEU A 279 8.08 7.00 49.22
C LEU A 279 9.40 7.21 48.50
N GLY A 280 9.45 6.94 47.19
CA GLY A 280 10.64 7.07 46.37
C GLY A 280 10.57 6.13 45.18
N GLY A 281 11.47 6.34 44.23
CA GLY A 281 11.53 5.58 43.00
C GLY A 281 12.92 5.69 42.37
N ALA A 282 13.15 4.92 41.32
CA ALA A 282 14.38 4.99 40.56
C ALA A 282 14.09 5.04 39.06
N TRP A 283 15.12 5.44 38.32
CA TRP A 283 15.12 5.44 36.88
C TRP A 283 16.42 4.79 36.40
N ALA A 284 16.29 3.73 35.61
CA ALA A 284 17.41 3.08 34.97
C ALA A 284 17.20 3.00 33.45
N ARG A 285 18.31 2.89 32.72
CA ARG A 285 18.27 2.68 31.27
C ARG A 285 19.25 1.60 30.81
N ASP A 286 18.77 0.81 29.87
CA ASP A 286 19.56 -0.11 29.07
C ASP A 286 19.92 0.57 27.74
N SER A 287 20.85 -0.03 26.99
CA SER A 287 21.17 0.45 25.64
C SER A 287 19.91 0.44 24.76
N GLU A 288 19.69 1.53 24.02
CA GLU A 288 18.62 1.64 23.00
C GLU A 288 18.88 0.67 21.84
N ASP A 289 20.15 0.47 21.52
CA ASP A 289 20.62 -0.60 20.64
C ASP A 289 20.58 -1.92 21.39
N PHE A 290 19.46 -2.63 21.29
CA PHE A 290 19.21 -3.86 22.04
C PHE A 290 20.24 -4.98 21.80
N TYR A 291 21.02 -4.91 20.72
CA TYR A 291 22.13 -5.80 20.41
C TYR A 291 23.45 -5.47 21.13
N ASN A 292 23.53 -4.28 21.75
CA ASN A 292 24.63 -3.87 22.63
C ASN A 292 24.31 -4.15 24.11
N ARG A 293 23.37 -5.06 24.40
CA ARG A 293 23.04 -5.47 25.76
C ARG A 293 23.80 -6.74 26.15
N PRO A 294 24.09 -6.98 27.43
CA PRO A 294 24.91 -8.13 27.84
C PRO A 294 24.36 -9.47 27.35
N ASN A 295 23.04 -9.65 27.39
CA ASN A 295 22.35 -10.87 26.97
C ASN A 295 20.86 -10.59 26.67
N TYR A 296 20.13 -11.65 26.31
CA TYR A 296 18.68 -11.62 26.03
C TYR A 296 17.83 -12.35 27.09
N TYR A 297 18.35 -12.63 28.28
CA TYR A 297 17.61 -13.32 29.34
C TYR A 297 17.53 -12.51 30.64
N SER A 298 18.06 -11.29 30.64
CA SER A 298 18.03 -10.37 31.78
C SER A 298 17.93 -8.93 31.27
N SER A 299 17.50 -8.01 32.13
CA SER A 299 17.61 -6.57 31.91
C SER A 299 18.26 -5.93 33.14
N PRO A 300 19.50 -5.43 33.00
CA PRO A 300 20.14 -4.64 34.04
C PRO A 300 19.31 -3.42 34.44
N ALA A 301 18.62 -2.76 33.49
CA ALA A 301 17.77 -1.62 33.78
C ALA A 301 16.58 -2.00 34.68
N ILE A 302 15.88 -3.11 34.41
CA ILE A 302 14.78 -3.58 35.27
C ILE A 302 15.30 -3.86 36.68
N SER A 303 16.42 -4.58 36.77
CA SER A 303 17.04 -4.97 38.04
C SER A 303 17.43 -3.75 38.88
N GLN A 304 18.14 -2.79 38.29
CA GLN A 304 18.57 -1.56 38.94
C GLN A 304 17.40 -0.65 39.33
N ALA A 305 16.41 -0.51 38.44
CA ALA A 305 15.24 0.30 38.76
C ALA A 305 14.46 -0.29 39.94
N LEU A 306 14.35 -1.61 40.05
CA LEU A 306 13.72 -2.29 41.18
C LEU A 306 14.55 -2.14 42.47
N ASP A 307 15.84 -2.46 42.43
CA ASP A 307 16.71 -2.41 43.61
C ASP A 307 16.84 -0.99 44.16
N SER A 308 17.18 -0.03 43.29
CA SER A 308 17.29 1.37 43.71
C SER A 308 15.94 1.98 44.02
N GLY A 309 14.84 1.50 43.43
CA GLY A 309 13.49 1.94 43.78
C GLY A 309 13.10 1.55 45.20
N LEU A 310 13.40 0.30 45.58
CA LEU A 310 13.24 -0.21 46.93
C LEU A 310 14.14 0.53 47.92
N GLU A 311 15.44 0.66 47.61
CA GLU A 311 16.41 1.39 48.42
C GLU A 311 16.00 2.85 48.64
N ASN A 312 15.67 3.59 47.57
CA ASN A 312 15.27 4.99 47.63
C ASN A 312 13.99 5.20 48.44
N SER A 313 13.12 4.18 48.50
CA SER A 313 11.90 4.20 49.31
C SER A 313 12.10 3.80 50.77
N GLY A 314 13.24 3.20 51.11
CA GLY A 314 13.52 2.62 52.43
C GLY A 314 12.73 1.33 52.69
N LEU A 315 12.39 0.58 51.64
CA LEU A 315 11.63 -0.67 51.72
C LEU A 315 12.46 -1.84 51.19
N THR A 316 12.10 -3.04 51.63
CA THR A 316 12.55 -4.30 51.05
C THR A 316 11.45 -4.92 50.20
N LYS A 317 11.76 -5.93 49.37
CA LYS A 317 10.75 -6.63 48.57
C LYS A 317 9.72 -7.37 49.45
N GLU A 318 10.12 -7.77 50.66
CA GLU A 318 9.25 -8.40 51.65
C GLU A 318 8.16 -7.43 52.14
N ASP A 319 8.49 -6.13 52.20
CA ASP A 319 7.59 -5.06 52.66
C ASP A 319 6.51 -4.68 51.63
N ILE A 320 6.67 -5.06 50.36
CA ILE A 320 5.72 -4.73 49.30
C ILE A 320 4.55 -5.72 49.31
N ASP A 321 3.31 -5.23 49.44
CA ASP A 321 2.12 -6.09 49.50
C ASP A 321 1.55 -6.42 48.11
N MET A 322 1.78 -5.54 47.15
CA MET A 322 1.23 -5.64 45.80
C MET A 322 2.11 -4.92 44.78
N PHE A 323 2.19 -5.50 43.60
CA PHE A 323 2.95 -4.96 42.49
C PHE A 323 2.05 -4.70 41.29
N ASP A 324 2.42 -3.73 40.47
CA ASP A 324 1.98 -3.66 39.08
C ASP A 324 3.20 -3.60 38.16
N PHE A 325 3.44 -4.70 37.45
CA PHE A 325 4.49 -4.80 36.43
C PHE A 325 3.91 -4.53 35.05
N TYR A 326 4.51 -3.55 34.35
CA TYR A 326 4.19 -3.25 32.96
C TYR A 326 4.28 -4.50 32.08
N SER A 327 3.28 -4.73 31.24
CA SER A 327 3.05 -6.03 30.58
C SER A 327 2.47 -5.87 29.18
N CYS A 328 3.23 -5.24 28.29
CA CYS A 328 2.94 -5.23 26.86
C CYS A 328 3.23 -6.57 26.18
N PHE A 329 4.21 -7.31 26.73
CA PHE A 329 4.62 -8.67 26.36
C PHE A 329 4.95 -9.46 27.64
N PRO A 330 4.85 -10.81 27.63
CA PRO A 330 5.11 -11.64 28.82
C PRO A 330 6.50 -11.50 29.43
N ILE A 331 7.50 -11.20 28.61
CA ILE A 331 8.89 -11.18 29.06
C ILE A 331 9.19 -10.11 30.11
N VAL A 332 8.57 -8.93 30.04
CA VAL A 332 8.83 -7.83 30.99
C VAL A 332 8.46 -8.22 32.44
N PRO A 333 7.22 -8.65 32.74
CA PRO A 333 6.89 -9.13 34.08
C PRO A 333 7.68 -10.39 34.45
N LYS A 334 8.07 -11.24 33.48
CA LYS A 334 8.90 -12.41 33.76
C LYS A 334 10.29 -12.05 34.27
N LEU A 335 10.95 -11.09 33.64
CA LEU A 335 12.26 -10.59 34.07
C LEU A 335 12.19 -9.92 35.45
N ALA A 336 11.13 -9.15 35.72
CA ALA A 336 10.91 -8.55 37.03
C ALA A 336 10.66 -9.61 38.12
N CYS A 337 9.86 -10.64 37.81
CA CYS A 337 9.61 -11.76 38.71
C CYS A 337 10.89 -12.56 38.98
N GLU A 338 11.69 -12.83 37.95
CA GLU A 338 12.97 -13.53 38.08
C GLU A 338 13.91 -12.78 39.04
N HIS A 339 14.08 -11.47 38.83
CA HIS A 339 14.94 -10.62 39.67
C HIS A 339 14.49 -10.58 41.13
N LEU A 340 13.18 -10.47 41.37
CA LEU A 340 12.63 -10.40 42.74
C LEU A 340 12.49 -11.78 43.41
N GLY A 341 12.65 -12.87 42.67
CA GLY A 341 12.40 -14.23 43.13
C GLY A 341 10.91 -14.53 43.33
N ILE A 342 10.04 -13.90 42.54
CA ILE A 342 8.60 -14.14 42.53
C ILE A 342 8.29 -15.24 41.50
N PRO A 343 7.46 -16.25 41.83
CA PRO A 343 7.04 -17.25 40.85
C PRO A 343 6.37 -16.63 39.63
N GLN A 344 6.72 -17.11 38.43
CA GLN A 344 6.16 -16.63 37.15
C GLN A 344 4.64 -16.85 37.04
N THR A 345 4.11 -17.81 37.78
CA THR A 345 2.68 -18.12 37.90
C THR A 345 2.36 -18.49 39.35
N ASN A 346 1.09 -18.51 39.75
CA ASN A 346 0.65 -18.82 41.12
C ASN A 346 1.26 -17.89 42.18
N TRP A 347 1.24 -16.59 41.89
CA TRP A 347 1.75 -15.56 42.78
C TRP A 347 0.94 -15.49 44.10
N VAL A 348 1.64 -15.21 45.20
CA VAL A 348 1.00 -14.96 46.51
C VAL A 348 0.61 -13.48 46.63
N LYS A 349 1.52 -12.59 46.22
CA LYS A 349 1.32 -11.15 46.13
C LYS A 349 0.97 -10.82 44.67
N PRO A 350 -0.09 -10.03 44.39
CA PRO A 350 -0.47 -9.71 43.03
C PRO A 350 0.66 -8.97 42.32
N ILE A 351 0.93 -9.35 41.06
CA ILE A 351 1.95 -8.71 40.20
C ILE A 351 1.35 -7.78 39.13
N THR A 352 0.02 -7.71 39.09
CA THR A 352 -0.73 -6.71 38.33
C THR A 352 -2.00 -6.37 39.10
N LEU A 353 -2.40 -5.11 39.02
CA LEU A 353 -3.66 -4.60 39.58
C LEU A 353 -4.71 -4.37 38.49
N LEU A 354 -4.26 -4.11 37.27
CA LEU A 354 -5.13 -3.81 36.12
C LEU A 354 -5.44 -5.04 35.27
N GLY A 355 -4.55 -6.05 35.26
CA GLY A 355 -4.65 -7.21 34.38
C GLY A 355 -3.94 -7.06 33.03
N GLY A 356 -2.91 -6.21 32.98
CA GLY A 356 -2.02 -6.00 31.82
C GLY A 356 -2.61 -5.27 30.61
N LEU A 357 -1.74 -4.82 29.70
CA LEU A 357 -2.12 -4.00 28.54
C LEU A 357 -3.01 -4.75 27.54
N THR A 358 -2.91 -6.08 27.49
CA THR A 358 -3.72 -6.93 26.63
C THR A 358 -5.18 -6.93 27.04
N SER A 359 -5.46 -7.08 28.34
CA SER A 359 -6.83 -7.27 28.85
C SER A 359 -7.44 -5.98 29.42
N PHE A 360 -6.66 -5.17 30.13
CA PHE A 360 -7.11 -3.87 30.61
C PHE A 360 -7.36 -2.90 29.45
N GLY A 361 -6.55 -2.99 28.39
CA GLY A 361 -6.54 -2.02 27.30
C GLY A 361 -5.27 -1.20 27.28
N GLY A 362 -4.56 -1.23 26.15
CA GLY A 362 -3.28 -0.57 25.97
C GLY A 362 -3.45 0.91 25.67
N ALA A 363 -3.60 1.74 26.70
CA ALA A 363 -3.63 3.21 26.62
C ALA A 363 -2.26 3.83 26.22
N GLY A 364 -1.52 3.17 25.32
CA GLY A 364 -0.20 3.58 24.86
C GLY A 364 0.79 3.83 26.00
N ALA A 365 1.40 5.01 25.97
CA ALA A 365 2.32 5.48 27.02
C ALA A 365 1.64 5.68 28.40
N ASN A 366 0.32 5.77 28.46
CA ASN A 366 -0.41 6.16 29.67
C ASN A 366 -0.85 4.99 30.57
N TYR A 367 -0.57 3.73 30.20
CA TYR A 367 -0.99 2.55 30.98
C TYR A 367 -0.59 2.65 32.47
N SER A 368 0.67 2.96 32.75
CA SER A 368 1.21 3.01 34.11
C SER A 368 0.56 4.09 34.98
N MET A 369 -0.13 5.08 34.37
CA MET A 369 -0.92 6.05 35.12
C MET A 369 -2.17 5.41 35.73
N HIS A 370 -2.84 4.52 34.99
CA HIS A 370 -3.95 3.73 35.54
C HIS A 370 -3.47 2.82 36.68
N ALA A 371 -2.23 2.31 36.60
CA ALA A 371 -1.65 1.51 37.67
C ALA A 371 -1.45 2.34 38.94
N VAL A 372 -1.02 3.61 38.80
CA VAL A 372 -0.95 4.56 39.92
C VAL A 372 -2.35 4.79 40.53
N VAL A 373 -3.37 5.02 39.69
CA VAL A 373 -4.76 5.23 40.16
C VAL A 373 -5.26 4.02 40.97
N GLU A 374 -5.11 2.81 40.43
CA GLU A 374 -5.59 1.59 41.08
C GLU A 374 -4.77 1.26 42.33
N MET A 375 -3.44 1.46 42.32
CA MET A 375 -2.59 1.31 43.50
C MET A 375 -3.04 2.23 44.64
N VAL A 376 -3.37 3.48 44.33
CA VAL A 376 -3.92 4.45 45.31
C VAL A 376 -5.27 3.97 45.86
N HIS A 377 -6.16 3.45 45.02
CA HIS A 377 -7.43 2.90 45.48
C HIS A 377 -7.26 1.69 46.40
N GLN A 378 -6.35 0.76 46.08
CA GLN A 378 -6.10 -0.41 46.92
C GLN A 378 -5.44 -0.04 48.25
N LEU A 379 -4.46 0.88 48.26
CA LEU A 379 -3.80 1.33 49.49
C LEU A 379 -4.73 2.09 50.44
N ARG A 380 -5.74 2.80 49.91
CA ARG A 380 -6.76 3.49 50.71
C ARG A 380 -7.85 2.56 51.25
N SER A 381 -8.14 1.46 50.55
CA SER A 381 -9.26 0.55 50.87
C SER A 381 -8.86 -0.68 51.69
N ALA A 382 -7.59 -1.10 51.64
CA ALA A 382 -7.17 -2.38 52.21
C ALA A 382 -6.84 -2.30 53.71
N HIS A 383 -7.49 -3.13 54.52
CA HIS A 383 -7.04 -3.45 55.87
C HIS A 383 -5.81 -4.38 55.81
N GLY A 384 -4.66 -3.91 56.28
CA GLY A 384 -3.45 -4.72 56.43
C GLY A 384 -2.41 -4.57 55.32
N LYS A 385 -2.76 -4.04 54.13
CA LYS A 385 -1.79 -3.68 53.10
C LYS A 385 -1.29 -2.25 53.32
N ARG A 386 0.01 -2.03 53.18
CA ARG A 386 0.69 -0.76 53.47
C ARG A 386 1.48 -0.24 52.29
N ASN A 387 2.15 -1.10 51.52
CA ASN A 387 3.09 -0.66 50.49
C ASN A 387 2.81 -1.33 49.15
N GLY A 388 2.99 -0.59 48.07
CA GLY A 388 2.90 -1.11 46.72
C GLY A 388 4.03 -0.58 45.83
N LEU A 389 4.43 -1.36 44.84
CA LEU A 389 5.47 -1.00 43.88
C LEU A 389 4.92 -1.05 42.46
N ILE A 390 5.22 -0.03 41.66
CA ILE A 390 4.89 0.01 40.24
C ILE A 390 6.19 0.00 39.45
N LEU A 391 6.31 -0.90 38.48
CA LEU A 391 7.37 -0.90 37.47
C LEU A 391 6.78 -0.51 36.12
N ALA A 392 7.25 0.59 35.56
CA ALA A 392 6.83 1.11 34.27
C ALA A 392 7.97 1.02 33.25
N ASN A 393 7.69 0.36 32.12
CA ASN A 393 8.65 0.07 31.05
C ASN A 393 8.38 0.96 29.82
N GLY A 394 9.46 1.41 29.17
CA GLY A 394 9.46 2.19 27.94
C GLY A 394 10.43 1.61 26.89
N GLY A 395 10.06 1.72 25.61
CA GLY A 395 10.85 1.18 24.50
C GLY A 395 10.75 -0.34 24.41
N VAL A 396 11.90 -1.01 24.29
CA VAL A 396 12.03 -2.48 24.21
C VAL A 396 12.74 -3.03 25.45
N ALA A 397 12.20 -2.76 26.64
CA ALA A 397 12.91 -2.87 27.93
C ALA A 397 14.16 -1.98 27.96
N SER A 398 14.00 -0.73 27.51
CA SER A 398 15.11 0.24 27.40
C SER A 398 15.12 1.26 28.53
N TYR A 399 13.94 1.66 29.01
CA TYR A 399 13.79 2.66 30.05
C TYR A 399 12.85 2.16 31.13
N GLU A 400 13.35 2.09 32.36
CA GLU A 400 12.63 1.47 33.47
C GLU A 400 12.48 2.47 34.62
N ASN A 401 11.24 2.70 35.04
CA ASN A 401 10.94 3.58 36.15
C ASN A 401 10.13 2.85 37.20
N THR A 402 10.54 3.01 38.46
CA THR A 402 9.83 2.47 39.61
C THR A 402 9.36 3.57 40.53
N VAL A 403 8.30 3.26 41.28
CA VAL A 403 7.87 4.07 42.43
C VAL A 403 7.22 3.16 43.47
N CYS A 404 7.55 3.40 44.73
CA CYS A 404 6.90 2.79 45.87
C CYS A 404 5.89 3.78 46.46
N LEU A 405 4.65 3.32 46.63
CA LEU A 405 3.56 4.08 47.23
C LEU A 405 3.16 3.44 48.56
N SER A 406 2.81 4.26 49.55
CA SER A 406 2.37 3.79 50.86
C SER A 406 1.23 4.61 51.45
N ASN A 407 0.42 4.00 52.30
CA ASN A 407 -0.56 4.72 53.12
C ASN A 407 0.04 5.27 54.43
N ILE A 408 1.34 5.04 54.67
CA ILE A 408 2.10 5.55 55.81
C ILE A 408 3.22 6.47 55.26
N PRO A 409 3.54 7.58 55.95
CA PRO A 409 4.69 8.40 55.56
C PRO A 409 6.01 7.62 55.63
N ARG A 410 7.06 8.14 54.97
CA ARG A 410 8.44 7.64 55.14
C ARG A 410 8.82 7.62 56.63
N GLN A 411 9.69 6.68 57.01
CA GLN A 411 10.28 6.64 58.35
C GLN A 411 10.95 7.98 58.70
N GLU A 412 10.81 8.42 59.96
CA GLU A 412 11.32 9.71 60.42
C GLU A 412 12.82 9.86 60.12
N GLY A 413 13.21 10.98 59.50
CA GLY A 413 14.60 11.34 59.22
C GLY A 413 15.10 11.05 57.80
N LEU A 414 14.36 10.32 56.96
CA LEU A 414 14.73 10.09 55.57
C LEU A 414 14.06 11.10 54.61
N PRO A 415 14.81 12.06 54.01
CA PRO A 415 14.24 13.00 53.06
C PRO A 415 13.83 12.28 51.76
N TYR A 416 12.83 12.82 51.05
CA TYR A 416 12.53 12.35 49.69
C TYR A 416 13.76 12.53 48.79
N PRO A 417 14.10 11.57 47.90
CA PRO A 417 15.33 11.62 47.12
C PRO A 417 15.29 12.83 46.19
N ARG A 418 16.31 13.69 46.27
CA ARG A 418 16.36 14.98 45.54
C ARG A 418 16.82 14.82 44.09
N ASP A 419 17.69 13.85 43.80
CA ASP A 419 18.30 13.69 42.47
C ASP A 419 17.67 12.55 41.66
N ASN A 420 17.44 12.78 40.35
CA ASN A 420 17.15 11.71 39.38
C ASN A 420 18.45 11.34 38.71
N VAL A 421 19.29 10.61 39.43
CA VAL A 421 20.44 10.00 38.77
C VAL A 421 19.88 8.90 37.87
N VAL A 422 20.06 9.08 36.56
CA VAL A 422 19.79 8.01 35.61
C VAL A 422 20.83 6.94 35.88
N LEU A 423 20.38 5.78 36.32
CA LEU A 423 21.26 4.63 36.48
C LEU A 423 21.46 4.05 35.09
N GLU A 424 22.58 4.44 34.48
CA GLU A 424 23.01 3.82 33.23
C GLU A 424 23.55 2.44 33.55
N THR A 425 23.15 1.48 32.73
CA THR A 425 23.77 0.15 32.76
C THR A 425 25.29 0.31 32.71
N PRO A 426 26.05 -0.21 33.70
CA PRO A 426 27.48 0.00 33.79
C PRO A 426 28.17 -0.38 32.49
N ALA A 427 29.03 0.50 31.97
CA ALA A 427 29.88 0.22 30.81
C ALA A 427 30.80 -1.00 31.00
N GLU A 428 30.90 -1.50 32.24
CA GLU A 428 31.73 -2.62 32.67
C GLU A 428 31.07 -3.99 32.51
N LEU A 429 29.76 -4.08 32.23
CA LEU A 429 29.15 -5.38 31.96
C LEU A 429 29.67 -5.89 30.60
N PRO A 430 30.31 -7.07 30.55
CA PRO A 430 30.90 -7.58 29.32
C PRO A 430 29.80 -7.83 28.28
N CYS A 431 29.68 -6.93 27.32
CA CYS A 431 28.80 -7.08 26.18
C CYS A 431 29.60 -7.66 25.01
N PRO A 432 29.09 -8.73 24.35
CA PRO A 432 29.64 -9.18 23.09
C PRO A 432 29.70 -8.00 22.10
N PRO A 433 30.86 -7.69 21.50
CA PRO A 433 30.94 -6.64 20.49
C PRO A 433 30.08 -7.00 19.27
N PHE A 434 29.34 -6.03 18.75
CA PHE A 434 28.47 -6.24 17.59
C PHE A 434 29.26 -6.13 16.28
N ASP A 435 29.19 -7.18 15.46
CA ASP A 435 29.77 -7.23 14.12
C ASP A 435 28.66 -7.23 13.05
N LYS A 436 28.68 -6.20 12.19
CA LYS A 436 27.69 -5.97 11.12
C LYS A 436 27.84 -6.94 9.96
N GLN A 437 29.01 -7.57 9.80
CA GLN A 437 29.36 -8.45 8.69
C GLN A 437 29.87 -9.80 9.18
N ALA A 438 29.44 -10.24 10.37
CA ALA A 438 29.93 -11.47 10.98
C ALA A 438 29.80 -12.65 10.00
N GLU A 439 30.91 -13.26 9.57
CA GLU A 439 30.97 -14.46 8.72
C GLU A 439 31.66 -15.60 9.46
N GLY A 440 31.21 -16.84 9.24
CA GLY A 440 31.79 -18.05 9.83
C GLY A 440 30.91 -18.78 10.87
N PRO A 441 31.47 -19.81 11.53
CA PRO A 441 30.76 -20.61 12.54
C PRO A 441 30.29 -19.75 13.73
N ALA A 442 29.07 -19.99 14.17
CA ALA A 442 28.47 -19.26 15.29
C ALA A 442 27.42 -20.10 16.03
N THR A 443 27.19 -19.75 17.29
CA THR A 443 26.12 -20.33 18.11
C THR A 443 24.90 -19.41 18.09
N ILE A 444 23.69 -19.96 17.95
CA ILE A 444 22.45 -19.18 18.07
C ILE A 444 22.24 -18.83 19.55
N GLU A 445 22.25 -17.54 19.86
CA GLU A 445 21.98 -17.01 21.21
C GLU A 445 20.48 -16.87 21.46
N THR A 446 19.73 -16.35 20.47
CA THR A 446 18.26 -16.28 20.51
C THR A 446 17.68 -16.10 19.11
N TYR A 447 16.37 -16.29 18.96
CA TYR A 447 15.67 -16.13 17.68
C TYR A 447 14.20 -15.73 17.86
N THR A 448 13.55 -15.25 16.80
CA THR A 448 12.09 -15.17 16.67
C THR A 448 11.69 -15.38 15.22
N VAL A 449 10.45 -15.80 14.97
CA VAL A 449 9.95 -16.10 13.62
C VAL A 449 8.58 -15.48 13.41
N GLU A 450 8.47 -14.66 12.38
CA GLU A 450 7.23 -14.04 11.89
C GLU A 450 6.45 -15.04 11.05
N HIS A 451 5.16 -15.21 11.34
CA HIS A 451 4.26 -16.12 10.64
C HIS A 451 3.13 -15.38 9.94
N ASP A 452 2.68 -15.92 8.81
CA ASP A 452 1.50 -15.46 8.11
C ASP A 452 0.20 -15.84 8.85
N ARG A 453 -0.94 -15.39 8.31
CA ARG A 453 -2.27 -15.69 8.86
C ARG A 453 -2.63 -17.18 8.88
N ASN A 454 -1.86 -18.03 8.19
CA ASN A 454 -2.05 -19.47 8.17
C ASN A 454 -1.01 -20.19 9.06
N ASN A 455 -0.31 -19.45 9.94
CA ASN A 455 0.75 -19.95 10.81
C ASN A 455 1.95 -20.53 10.04
N ASN A 456 2.21 -20.05 8.81
CA ASN A 456 3.42 -20.41 8.08
C ASN A 456 4.55 -19.42 8.39
N PRO A 457 5.78 -19.89 8.68
CA PRO A 457 6.91 -18.99 8.87
C PRO A 457 7.18 -18.19 7.59
N ILE A 458 7.28 -16.87 7.71
CA ILE A 458 7.62 -15.90 6.65
C ILE A 458 9.07 -15.43 6.82
N LYS A 459 9.47 -15.09 8.05
CA LYS A 459 10.75 -14.43 8.34
C LYS A 459 11.29 -14.83 9.70
N GLY A 460 12.53 -15.30 9.77
CA GLY A 460 13.27 -15.59 11.00
C GLY A 460 14.29 -14.49 11.32
N TYR A 461 14.35 -14.10 12.58
CA TYR A 461 15.34 -13.20 13.14
C TYR A 461 16.21 -14.01 14.10
N VAL A 462 17.51 -14.08 13.86
CA VAL A 462 18.45 -14.90 14.63
C VAL A 462 19.59 -14.02 15.14
N CYS A 463 19.83 -14.07 16.44
CA CYS A 463 21.00 -13.47 17.07
C CYS A 463 22.03 -14.59 17.28
N ARG A 464 23.26 -14.39 16.78
CA ARG A 464 24.33 -15.38 16.82
C ARG A 464 25.57 -14.81 17.49
N VAL A 465 26.35 -15.66 18.15
CA VAL A 465 27.66 -15.31 18.71
C VAL A 465 28.72 -16.17 18.03
N SER A 466 29.72 -15.53 17.42
CA SER A 466 30.83 -16.22 16.76
C SER A 466 31.78 -16.89 17.76
N GLU A 467 32.61 -17.82 17.29
CA GLU A 467 33.62 -18.49 18.15
C GLU A 467 34.60 -17.51 18.81
N ILE A 468 34.85 -16.36 18.16
CA ILE A 468 35.69 -15.26 18.68
C ILE A 468 34.92 -14.28 19.58
N GLY A 469 33.65 -14.57 19.90
CA GLY A 469 32.86 -13.84 20.89
C GLY A 469 32.11 -12.60 20.38
N TYR A 470 31.98 -12.42 19.06
CA TYR A 470 31.26 -11.29 18.47
C TYR A 470 29.80 -11.63 18.20
N ARG A 471 28.88 -10.72 18.54
CA ARG A 471 27.45 -10.87 18.24
C ARG A 471 27.16 -10.38 16.82
N GLY A 472 26.48 -11.21 16.05
CA GLY A 472 25.93 -10.85 14.75
C GLY A 472 24.42 -11.05 14.72
N HIS A 473 23.71 -10.29 13.90
CA HIS A 473 22.29 -10.49 13.64
C HIS A 473 22.12 -11.03 12.22
N HIS A 474 21.43 -12.16 12.11
CA HIS A 474 21.06 -12.74 10.84
C HIS A 474 19.55 -12.73 10.69
N VAL A 475 19.07 -12.22 9.57
CA VAL A 475 17.65 -12.21 9.27
C VAL A 475 17.47 -13.08 8.05
N TRP A 476 16.87 -14.24 8.27
CA TRP A 476 16.49 -15.12 7.19
C TRP A 476 15.03 -14.86 6.84
N SER A 477 14.70 -14.82 5.56
CA SER A 477 13.31 -14.84 5.10
C SER A 477 13.11 -16.08 4.28
N ARG A 478 11.88 -16.61 4.25
CA ARG A 478 11.52 -17.75 3.40
C ARG A 478 11.69 -17.46 1.89
N GLN A 479 12.08 -16.23 1.53
CA GLN A 479 12.55 -15.81 0.21
C GLN A 479 14.03 -16.14 -0.07
N PHE A 480 14.79 -16.72 0.88
CA PHE A 480 16.17 -17.19 0.65
C PHE A 480 16.21 -18.71 0.39
N ASN A 481 16.46 -19.06 -0.88
CA ASN A 481 17.12 -20.26 -1.41
C ASN A 481 16.96 -21.58 -0.63
N ILE A 482 16.15 -22.50 -1.20
CA ILE A 482 16.57 -23.90 -1.28
C ILE A 482 17.22 -24.05 -2.66
N GLY A 483 18.50 -23.71 -2.73
CA GLY A 483 19.29 -23.77 -3.95
C GLY A 483 20.63 -23.08 -3.80
N ILE A 484 21.64 -23.86 -3.40
CA ILE A 484 23.07 -23.54 -3.45
C ILE A 484 23.56 -22.54 -2.39
N TYR A 485 23.44 -22.91 -1.12
CA TYR A 485 24.49 -22.89 -0.10
C TYR A 485 23.93 -23.77 1.04
N GLY A 486 24.72 -24.70 1.57
CA GLY A 486 24.33 -25.46 2.75
C GLY A 486 24.30 -24.53 3.95
N ASP A 487 23.22 -23.75 4.10
CA ASP A 487 23.05 -22.87 5.25
C ASP A 487 22.56 -23.72 6.43
N VAL A 488 23.52 -24.21 7.21
CA VAL A 488 23.33 -25.02 8.43
C VAL A 488 22.36 -24.31 9.39
N THR A 489 22.26 -22.98 9.33
CA THR A 489 21.33 -22.14 10.10
C THR A 489 19.87 -22.43 9.79
N LEU A 490 19.51 -22.67 8.52
CA LEU A 490 18.13 -22.98 8.11
C LEU A 490 17.70 -24.36 8.59
N VAL A 491 18.60 -25.34 8.47
CA VAL A 491 18.36 -26.73 8.90
C VAL A 491 18.24 -26.80 10.41
N LEU A 492 19.06 -26.06 11.17
CA LEU A 492 18.99 -26.02 12.63
C LEU A 492 17.75 -25.28 13.15
N VAL A 493 17.29 -24.21 12.51
CA VAL A 493 16.05 -23.51 12.91
C VAL A 493 14.83 -24.37 12.58
N ILE A 494 14.80 -25.04 11.43
CA ILE A 494 13.72 -25.98 11.08
C ILE A 494 13.78 -27.25 11.96
N ALA A 495 14.97 -27.75 12.32
CA ALA A 495 15.15 -28.88 13.24
C ALA A 495 14.79 -28.51 14.69
N ALA A 496 15.08 -27.29 15.15
CA ALA A 496 14.60 -26.78 16.44
C ALA A 496 13.07 -26.59 16.46
N MET A 497 12.45 -26.40 15.29
CA MET A 497 11.00 -26.34 15.11
C MET A 497 10.34 -27.72 14.93
N SER A 498 11.09 -28.76 14.52
CA SER A 498 10.58 -30.12 14.37
C SER A 498 11.09 -31.01 15.50
N GLU A 499 10.25 -31.33 16.47
CA GLU A 499 10.53 -32.27 17.56
C GLU A 499 11.02 -33.64 17.04
N LYS A 500 12.31 -33.79 16.76
CA LYS A 500 12.99 -35.08 16.59
C LYS A 500 14.25 -35.07 17.44
N GLU A 501 14.17 -35.80 18.56
CA GLU A 501 15.21 -35.97 19.58
C GLU A 501 16.43 -36.81 19.13
N GLU A 502 16.78 -36.87 17.85
CA GLU A 502 17.97 -37.63 17.39
C GLU A 502 18.93 -36.76 16.55
N PRO A 503 20.25 -36.84 16.81
CA PRO A 503 21.26 -36.09 16.04
C PRO A 503 21.40 -36.68 14.63
N ILE A 504 21.24 -35.84 13.60
CA ILE A 504 21.49 -36.22 12.20
C ILE A 504 23.01 -36.21 11.95
N PRO A 505 23.65 -37.30 11.49
CA PRO A 505 25.09 -37.36 11.25
C PRO A 505 25.55 -36.48 10.07
N VAL A 506 26.72 -35.86 10.20
CA VAL A 506 27.26 -34.81 9.31
C VAL A 506 28.02 -35.38 8.09
N ASP A 507 28.09 -36.71 7.92
CA ASP A 507 29.09 -37.35 7.04
C ASP A 507 28.71 -37.54 5.55
N GLU A 508 27.58 -37.01 5.06
CA GLU A 508 27.09 -37.33 3.69
C GLU A 508 27.17 -36.21 2.63
N PHE A 509 27.96 -35.16 2.81
CA PHE A 509 28.17 -34.15 1.76
C PHE A 509 29.65 -33.94 1.39
N GLU A 510 30.13 -34.69 0.39
CA GLU A 510 31.39 -34.39 -0.31
C GLU A 510 31.24 -33.13 -1.19
N PHE A 511 32.00 -32.09 -0.87
CA PHE A 511 32.14 -30.88 -1.69
C PHE A 511 33.18 -31.09 -2.79
N LYS A 512 32.77 -30.98 -4.06
CA LYS A 512 33.70 -30.80 -5.20
C LYS A 512 34.04 -29.32 -5.36
N GLU A 513 35.30 -28.97 -5.08
CA GLU A 513 35.86 -27.65 -5.37
C GLU A 513 35.83 -27.33 -6.88
N ALA A 514 35.27 -26.18 -7.23
CA ALA A 514 35.51 -25.54 -8.52
C ALA A 514 36.48 -24.36 -8.31
N LYS A 515 37.66 -24.47 -8.93
CA LYS A 515 38.69 -23.43 -9.01
C LYS A 515 38.31 -22.36 -10.05
N ASP A 516 38.84 -21.17 -9.80
CA ASP A 516 39.01 -19.99 -10.66
C ASP A 516 37.77 -19.13 -10.97
N SER A 517 37.70 -17.95 -10.35
CA SER A 517 38.35 -16.75 -10.92
C SER A 517 38.14 -15.53 -10.02
N GLU A 518 39.24 -14.93 -9.56
CA GLU A 518 39.27 -13.57 -9.03
C GLU A 518 38.78 -12.57 -10.09
N LYS A 519 37.74 -11.81 -9.76
CA LYS A 519 37.54 -10.44 -10.26
C LYS A 519 36.74 -9.65 -9.22
N THR A 520 37.45 -8.72 -8.60
CA THR A 520 36.99 -7.57 -7.83
C THR A 520 35.63 -7.06 -8.32
N ALA A 521 34.61 -7.17 -7.46
CA ALA A 521 33.32 -6.50 -7.64
C ALA A 521 33.15 -5.49 -6.49
N SER A 522 33.08 -4.23 -6.89
CA SER A 522 32.74 -3.08 -6.09
C SER A 522 31.42 -3.27 -5.34
N LEU A 523 31.39 -2.73 -4.12
CA LEU A 523 30.22 -2.61 -3.25
C LEU A 523 29.08 -1.89 -3.98
N ASP A 524 27.98 -2.61 -4.24
CA ASP A 524 26.67 -2.02 -4.51
C ASP A 524 25.73 -2.37 -3.34
N GLU A 525 25.40 -1.34 -2.55
CA GLU A 525 24.20 -1.30 -1.71
C GLU A 525 22.96 -1.60 -2.59
N HIS A 526 21.87 -2.10 -1.98
CA HIS A 526 20.56 -2.49 -2.57
C HIS A 526 20.34 -4.01 -2.67
N ALA A 527 20.08 -4.66 -1.53
CA ALA A 527 19.50 -6.00 -1.51
C ALA A 527 18.03 -5.94 -2.03
N ALA A 528 17.87 -6.16 -3.34
CA ALA A 528 16.59 -6.26 -4.01
C ALA A 528 15.77 -7.45 -3.47
N ILE A 529 14.46 -7.28 -3.27
CA ILE A 529 13.54 -8.38 -2.94
C ILE A 529 13.43 -9.29 -4.18
N VAL A 530 14.20 -10.37 -4.22
CA VAL A 530 14.14 -11.36 -5.32
C VAL A 530 13.04 -12.36 -5.01
N TYR A 531 11.92 -12.26 -5.72
CA TYR A 531 10.90 -13.31 -5.74
C TYR A 531 11.29 -14.39 -6.76
N ASP A 532 11.06 -15.66 -6.43
CA ASP A 532 11.14 -16.77 -7.39
C ASP A 532 10.24 -16.50 -8.62
N GLU A 533 10.63 -17.00 -9.78
CA GLU A 533 9.95 -16.77 -11.06
C GLU A 533 8.49 -17.28 -11.02
N VAL A 534 8.25 -18.35 -10.24
CA VAL A 534 6.92 -18.94 -10.05
C VAL A 534 6.00 -18.01 -9.24
N GLU A 535 6.50 -17.45 -8.16
CA GLU A 535 5.75 -16.54 -7.29
C GLU A 535 5.52 -15.19 -7.97
N SER A 536 6.53 -14.70 -8.71
CA SER A 536 6.40 -13.55 -9.60
C SER A 536 5.26 -13.73 -10.60
N LYS A 537 5.17 -14.91 -11.26
CA LYS A 537 4.07 -15.24 -12.18
C LYS A 537 2.73 -15.34 -11.46
N ARG A 538 2.67 -15.87 -10.23
CA ARG A 538 1.45 -15.94 -9.42
C ARG A 538 0.89 -14.55 -9.09
N ILE A 539 1.75 -13.62 -8.68
CA ILE A 539 1.38 -12.24 -8.36
C ILE A 539 0.90 -11.52 -9.62
N LEU A 540 1.64 -11.66 -10.73
CA LEU A 540 1.22 -11.09 -12.02
C LEU A 540 -0.12 -11.63 -12.48
N ARG A 541 -0.39 -12.94 -12.32
CA ARG A 541 -1.71 -13.51 -12.65
C ARG A 541 -2.85 -12.86 -11.87
N LYS A 542 -2.64 -12.48 -10.60
CA LYS A 542 -3.66 -11.76 -9.83
C LYS A 542 -3.91 -10.36 -10.39
N VAL A 543 -2.85 -9.66 -10.81
CA VAL A 543 -2.97 -8.36 -11.47
C VAL A 543 -3.65 -8.51 -12.82
N ASP A 544 -3.22 -9.49 -13.63
CA ASP A 544 -3.78 -9.81 -14.94
C ASP A 544 -5.29 -10.11 -14.80
N GLN A 545 -5.71 -10.91 -13.81
CA GLN A 545 -7.11 -11.26 -13.54
C GLN A 545 -7.98 -10.08 -13.07
N ARG A 546 -7.40 -9.02 -12.53
CA ARG A 546 -8.15 -7.86 -12.04
C ARG A 546 -8.16 -6.70 -13.04
N LEU A 547 -7.00 -6.39 -13.61
CA LEU A 547 -6.81 -5.23 -14.47
C LEU A 547 -7.24 -5.51 -15.92
N LEU A 548 -6.82 -6.64 -16.50
CA LEU A 548 -7.06 -6.91 -17.93
C LEU A 548 -8.53 -7.13 -18.25
N PRO A 549 -9.33 -7.94 -17.52
CA PRO A 549 -10.75 -8.09 -17.82
C PRO A 549 -11.51 -6.76 -17.76
N CYS A 550 -11.20 -5.90 -16.78
CA CYS A 550 -11.82 -4.57 -16.68
C CYS A 550 -11.48 -3.71 -17.90
N LEU A 551 -10.19 -3.55 -18.24
CA LEU A 551 -9.80 -2.75 -19.40
C LEU A 551 -10.34 -3.34 -20.71
N THR A 552 -10.32 -4.66 -20.86
CA THR A 552 -10.82 -5.36 -22.06
C THR A 552 -12.32 -5.15 -22.23
N LEU A 553 -13.11 -5.22 -21.16
CA LEU A 553 -14.55 -4.94 -21.19
C LEU A 553 -14.83 -3.48 -21.58
N LEU A 554 -14.10 -2.53 -21.00
CA LEU A 554 -14.28 -1.11 -21.34
C LEU A 554 -13.91 -0.82 -22.80
N TYR A 555 -12.87 -1.48 -23.33
CA TYR A 555 -12.49 -1.36 -24.73
C TYR A 555 -13.48 -2.04 -25.67
N LEU A 556 -14.03 -3.19 -25.27
CA LEU A 556 -15.13 -3.85 -25.98
C LEU A 556 -16.31 -2.89 -26.12
N LEU A 557 -16.75 -2.25 -25.03
CA LEU A 557 -17.85 -1.28 -25.05
C LEU A 557 -17.54 -0.07 -25.92
N SER A 558 -16.33 0.51 -25.81
CA SER A 558 -15.88 1.61 -26.68
C SER A 558 -15.91 1.22 -28.17
N PHE A 559 -15.52 -0.02 -28.52
CA PHE A 559 -15.59 -0.49 -29.91
C PHE A 559 -17.01 -0.83 -30.38
N LEU A 560 -17.87 -1.36 -29.51
CA LEU A 560 -19.29 -1.55 -29.81
C LEU A 560 -19.96 -0.19 -30.10
N ASP A 561 -19.68 0.82 -29.28
CA ASP A 561 -20.17 2.20 -29.46
C ASP A 561 -19.75 2.80 -30.82
N ARG A 562 -18.52 2.52 -31.27
CA ARG A 562 -18.05 2.94 -32.61
C ARG A 562 -18.75 2.18 -33.73
N GLY A 563 -19.00 0.88 -33.54
CA GLY A 563 -19.74 0.02 -34.47
C GLY A 563 -21.21 0.42 -34.60
N ASN A 564 -21.80 1.04 -33.57
CA ASN A 564 -23.21 1.40 -33.56
C ASN A 564 -23.64 2.36 -34.66
N MET A 565 -22.75 3.24 -35.14
CA MET A 565 -23.08 4.07 -36.29
C MET A 565 -23.33 3.22 -37.54
N GLY A 566 -22.56 2.15 -37.76
CA GLY A 566 -22.77 1.20 -38.84
C GLY A 566 -24.11 0.45 -38.67
N ASN A 567 -24.34 -0.11 -37.49
CA ASN A 567 -25.59 -0.83 -37.17
C ASN A 567 -26.82 0.08 -37.33
N ALA A 568 -26.76 1.28 -36.77
CA ALA A 568 -27.83 2.27 -36.85
C ALA A 568 -28.11 2.68 -38.30
N ARG A 569 -27.07 2.77 -39.15
CA ARG A 569 -27.24 2.99 -40.60
C ARG A 569 -28.06 1.88 -41.25
N THR A 570 -27.78 0.61 -40.92
CA THR A 570 -28.54 -0.54 -41.46
C THR A 570 -30.00 -0.51 -41.02
N LEU A 571 -30.26 -0.04 -39.80
CA LEU A 571 -31.60 0.07 -39.22
C LEU A 571 -32.32 1.39 -39.55
N GLY A 572 -31.90 2.10 -40.61
CA GLY A 572 -32.65 3.22 -41.17
C GLY A 572 -32.25 4.62 -40.69
N MET A 573 -31.30 4.76 -39.75
CA MET A 573 -30.90 6.08 -39.19
C MET A 573 -30.54 7.12 -40.27
N GLN A 574 -29.86 6.71 -41.33
CA GLN A 574 -29.48 7.65 -42.41
C GLN A 574 -30.71 8.23 -43.12
N LYS A 575 -31.75 7.42 -43.32
CA LYS A 575 -33.00 7.84 -43.97
C LYS A 575 -33.84 8.68 -43.03
N ASP A 576 -34.00 8.23 -41.78
CA ASP A 576 -34.77 8.93 -40.75
C ASP A 576 -34.24 10.35 -40.48
N LEU A 577 -32.93 10.56 -40.58
CA LEU A 577 -32.28 11.85 -40.39
C LEU A 577 -32.07 12.64 -41.69
N GLY A 578 -32.44 12.09 -42.86
CA GLY A 578 -32.32 12.74 -44.17
C GLY A 578 -30.88 13.05 -44.61
N LEU A 579 -29.92 12.16 -44.32
CA LEU A 579 -28.48 12.44 -44.52
C LEU A 579 -27.97 12.01 -45.90
N SER A 580 -27.25 12.91 -46.59
CA SER A 580 -26.48 12.55 -47.79
C SER A 580 -25.26 11.68 -47.45
N GLY A 581 -24.73 10.95 -48.44
CA GLY A 581 -23.52 10.12 -48.23
C GLY A 581 -22.32 10.93 -47.71
N THR A 582 -22.13 12.15 -48.21
CA THR A 582 -21.09 13.07 -47.73
C THR A 582 -21.35 13.52 -46.30
N GLN A 583 -22.60 13.86 -45.95
CA GLN A 583 -22.97 14.25 -44.58
C GLN A 583 -22.74 13.11 -43.58
N TRP A 584 -23.07 11.88 -43.95
CA TRP A 584 -22.77 10.69 -43.14
C TRP A 584 -21.27 10.58 -42.84
N ASN A 585 -20.42 10.72 -43.87
CA ASN A 585 -18.97 10.63 -43.72
C ASN A 585 -18.41 11.79 -42.89
N ILE A 586 -18.98 12.99 -42.98
CA ILE A 586 -18.61 14.12 -42.10
C ILE A 586 -18.96 13.78 -40.65
N CYS A 587 -20.13 13.18 -40.38
CA CYS A 587 -20.50 12.71 -39.04
C CYS A 587 -19.57 11.59 -38.52
N LEU A 588 -18.98 10.79 -39.40
CA LEU A 588 -17.95 9.83 -39.01
C LEU A 588 -16.60 10.50 -38.72
N THR A 589 -16.19 11.44 -39.58
CA THR A 589 -14.89 12.11 -39.51
C THR A 589 -14.81 13.08 -38.33
N ILE A 590 -15.91 13.77 -38.01
CA ILE A 590 -15.90 14.81 -36.96
C ILE A 590 -15.54 14.27 -35.58
N PHE A 591 -15.77 12.98 -35.32
CA PHE A 591 -15.37 12.31 -34.09
C PHE A 591 -13.86 12.39 -33.85
N PHE A 592 -13.05 12.22 -34.90
CA PHE A 592 -11.59 12.13 -34.78
C PHE A 592 -10.92 13.44 -34.35
N PHE A 593 -11.48 14.60 -34.71
CA PHE A 593 -10.87 15.89 -34.34
C PHE A 593 -10.84 16.15 -32.82
N PRO A 594 -11.98 16.15 -32.09
CA PRO A 594 -11.96 16.27 -30.64
C PRO A 594 -11.32 15.05 -29.98
N TYR A 595 -11.48 13.84 -30.55
CA TYR A 595 -10.81 12.64 -30.04
C TYR A 595 -9.30 12.84 -29.97
N CYS A 596 -8.65 13.10 -31.11
CA CYS A 596 -7.21 13.34 -31.19
C CYS A 596 -6.77 14.57 -30.38
N ALA A 597 -7.50 15.69 -30.45
CA ALA A 597 -7.11 16.93 -29.78
C ALA A 597 -7.11 16.82 -28.25
N PHE A 598 -8.02 16.04 -27.67
CA PHE A 598 -8.18 15.93 -26.22
C PHE A 598 -7.49 14.72 -25.59
N GLU A 599 -6.85 13.83 -26.36
CA GLU A 599 -6.06 12.73 -25.80
C GLU A 599 -4.93 13.22 -24.88
N ILE A 600 -4.18 14.24 -25.32
CA ILE A 600 -3.06 14.79 -24.55
C ILE A 600 -3.56 15.51 -23.27
N PRO A 601 -4.50 16.47 -23.34
CA PRO A 601 -5.09 17.07 -22.14
C PRO A 601 -5.67 16.02 -21.18
N SER A 602 -6.38 15.01 -21.69
CA SER A 602 -7.01 13.98 -20.88
C SER A 602 -5.97 13.11 -20.14
N ASN A 603 -4.86 12.77 -20.78
CA ASN A 603 -3.77 12.03 -20.12
C ASN A 603 -3.00 12.87 -19.09
N VAL A 604 -2.99 14.20 -19.23
CA VAL A 604 -2.50 15.10 -18.17
C VAL A 604 -3.44 15.04 -16.96
N VAL A 605 -4.76 15.05 -17.17
CA VAL A 605 -5.76 14.94 -16.08
C VAL A 605 -5.66 13.58 -15.37
N LEU A 606 -5.38 12.49 -16.09
CA LEU A 606 -5.13 11.16 -15.50
C LEU A 606 -3.99 11.16 -14.47
N LYS A 607 -3.02 12.07 -14.60
CA LYS A 607 -1.93 12.22 -13.62
C LYS A 607 -2.33 13.09 -12.42
N LEU A 608 -3.40 13.87 -12.53
CA LEU A 608 -3.92 14.73 -11.46
C LEU A 608 -5.01 14.06 -10.63
N LEU A 609 -5.75 13.11 -11.22
CA LEU A 609 -6.83 12.37 -10.57
C LEU A 609 -6.49 10.87 -10.46
N PRO A 610 -7.06 10.14 -9.48
CA PRO A 610 -6.96 8.68 -9.43
C PRO A 610 -7.51 8.03 -10.71
N ALA A 611 -6.84 6.99 -11.22
CA ALA A 611 -7.19 6.34 -12.48
C ALA A 611 -8.61 5.77 -12.50
N ASN A 612 -9.09 5.18 -11.39
CA ASN A 612 -10.44 4.66 -11.26
C ASN A 612 -11.50 5.77 -11.39
N LEU A 613 -11.24 6.95 -10.84
CA LEU A 613 -12.15 8.09 -10.92
C LEU A 613 -12.16 8.66 -12.35
N TRP A 614 -11.00 8.95 -12.93
CA TRP A 614 -10.93 9.56 -14.25
C TRP A 614 -11.47 8.66 -15.35
N LEU A 615 -11.07 7.38 -15.38
CA LEU A 615 -11.59 6.43 -16.38
C LEU A 615 -13.10 6.24 -16.22
N SER A 616 -13.64 6.21 -14.99
CA SER A 616 -15.09 6.13 -14.78
C SER A 616 -15.83 7.38 -15.26
N ILE A 617 -15.26 8.58 -15.03
CA ILE A 617 -15.83 9.83 -15.55
C ILE A 617 -15.90 9.79 -17.07
N LEU A 618 -14.85 9.34 -17.75
CA LEU A 618 -14.86 9.20 -19.21
C LEU A 618 -15.97 8.21 -19.64
N VAL A 619 -16.02 7.00 -19.04
CA VAL A 619 -16.99 5.95 -19.41
C VAL A 619 -18.43 6.42 -19.24
N VAL A 620 -18.75 7.02 -18.09
CA VAL A 620 -20.08 7.55 -17.82
C VAL A 620 -20.41 8.69 -18.77
N SER A 621 -19.44 9.57 -19.08
CA SER A 621 -19.66 10.70 -19.98
C SER A 621 -19.93 10.25 -21.40
N TRP A 622 -19.11 9.35 -21.97
CA TRP A 622 -19.31 8.89 -23.35
C TRP A 622 -20.53 7.98 -23.47
N GLY A 623 -20.80 7.11 -22.48
CA GLY A 623 -22.01 6.29 -22.45
C GLY A 623 -23.29 7.15 -22.37
N THR A 624 -23.22 8.27 -21.64
CA THR A 624 -24.31 9.26 -21.61
C THR A 624 -24.46 9.94 -22.97
N CYS A 625 -23.37 10.36 -23.62
CA CYS A 625 -23.41 10.90 -24.99
C CYS A 625 -24.03 9.91 -25.98
N MET A 626 -23.68 8.62 -25.90
CA MET A 626 -24.27 7.56 -26.73
C MET A 626 -25.77 7.39 -26.47
N THR A 627 -26.17 7.33 -25.20
CA THR A 627 -27.58 7.21 -24.81
C THR A 627 -28.40 8.39 -25.35
N LEU A 628 -27.87 9.62 -25.20
CA LEU A 628 -28.51 10.84 -25.69
C LEU A 628 -28.50 10.95 -27.23
N MET A 629 -27.57 10.27 -27.91
CA MET A 629 -27.54 10.22 -29.38
C MET A 629 -28.79 9.54 -29.96
N SER A 630 -29.45 8.66 -29.22
CA SER A 630 -30.75 8.08 -29.64
C SER A 630 -31.86 9.13 -29.85
N LEU A 631 -31.71 10.33 -29.28
CA LEU A 631 -32.69 11.43 -29.34
C LEU A 631 -32.50 12.35 -30.55
N VAL A 632 -31.42 12.20 -31.33
CA VAL A 632 -31.18 13.08 -32.48
C VAL A 632 -32.20 12.89 -33.60
N THR A 633 -32.58 13.99 -34.24
CA THR A 633 -33.61 14.01 -35.31
C THR A 633 -33.12 14.68 -36.59
N ASN A 634 -31.89 15.19 -36.63
CA ASN A 634 -31.33 15.86 -37.79
C ASN A 634 -29.79 15.77 -37.85
N TYR A 635 -29.22 16.15 -39.00
CA TYR A 635 -27.77 16.20 -39.26
C TYR A 635 -26.97 16.98 -38.20
N ARG A 636 -27.44 18.17 -37.78
CA ARG A 636 -26.71 19.02 -36.84
C ARG A 636 -26.65 18.40 -35.44
N GLY A 637 -27.75 17.80 -35.00
CA GLY A 637 -27.81 17.07 -33.74
C GLY A 637 -26.86 15.89 -33.71
N LEU A 638 -26.82 15.10 -34.79
CA LEU A 638 -25.87 13.99 -34.92
C LEU A 638 -24.42 14.47 -34.94
N LEU A 639 -24.13 15.56 -35.63
CA LEU A 639 -22.78 16.14 -35.71
C LEU A 639 -22.31 16.63 -34.33
N ALA A 640 -23.18 17.29 -33.55
CA ALA A 640 -22.89 17.68 -32.18
C ALA A 640 -22.68 16.47 -31.26
N ALA A 641 -23.56 15.47 -31.33
CA ALA A 641 -23.44 14.25 -30.53
C ALA A 641 -22.12 13.51 -30.80
N ARG A 642 -21.69 13.44 -32.07
CA ARG A 642 -20.41 12.82 -32.48
C ARG A 642 -19.20 13.62 -32.03
N PHE A 643 -19.29 14.95 -32.03
CA PHE A 643 -18.23 15.80 -31.49
C PHE A 643 -18.04 15.59 -29.99
N PHE A 644 -19.12 15.62 -29.21
CA PHE A 644 -19.05 15.38 -27.75
C PHE A 644 -18.67 13.95 -27.40
N LEU A 645 -19.08 12.97 -28.22
CA LEU A 645 -18.60 11.60 -28.07
C LEU A 645 -17.09 11.52 -28.24
N GLY A 646 -16.54 12.13 -29.30
CA GLY A 646 -15.08 12.18 -29.51
C GLY A 646 -14.35 12.86 -28.36
N LEU A 647 -14.89 13.97 -27.83
CA LEU A 647 -14.34 14.68 -26.68
C LEU A 647 -14.30 13.80 -25.41
N THR A 648 -15.38 13.07 -25.13
CA THR A 648 -15.54 12.28 -23.90
C THR A 648 -14.81 10.93 -23.96
N GLU A 649 -14.62 10.36 -25.15
CA GLU A 649 -13.93 9.09 -25.35
C GLU A 649 -12.40 9.24 -25.50
N ALA A 650 -11.92 10.44 -25.87
CA ALA A 650 -10.52 10.75 -26.17
C ALA A 650 -9.50 10.21 -25.15
N GLY A 651 -9.85 10.27 -23.87
CA GLY A 651 -8.94 9.89 -22.80
C GLY A 651 -8.73 8.40 -22.61
N PHE A 652 -9.66 7.56 -23.07
CA PHE A 652 -9.72 6.17 -22.59
C PHE A 652 -8.51 5.35 -23.03
N PHE A 653 -8.23 5.31 -24.33
CA PHE A 653 -7.16 4.50 -24.90
C PHE A 653 -5.75 4.92 -24.44
N PRO A 654 -5.36 6.21 -24.47
CA PRO A 654 -4.06 6.63 -23.95
C PRO A 654 -3.96 6.44 -22.43
N ALA A 655 -5.06 6.53 -21.69
CA ALA A 655 -5.06 6.27 -20.25
C ALA A 655 -4.91 4.79 -19.92
N ALA A 656 -5.63 3.91 -20.61
CA ALA A 656 -5.56 2.46 -20.43
C ALA A 656 -4.15 1.94 -20.77
N THR A 657 -3.58 2.40 -21.88
CA THR A 657 -2.21 2.02 -22.29
C THR A 657 -1.15 2.56 -21.33
N TYR A 658 -1.27 3.81 -20.86
CA TYR A 658 -0.39 4.36 -19.83
C TYR A 658 -0.52 3.59 -18.51
N LEU A 659 -1.73 3.22 -18.10
CA LEU A 659 -1.96 2.45 -16.87
C LEU A 659 -1.22 1.11 -16.92
N LEU A 660 -1.18 0.41 -18.06
CA LEU A 660 -0.36 -0.81 -18.21
C LEU A 660 1.12 -0.58 -17.90
N THR A 661 1.68 0.58 -18.27
CA THR A 661 3.08 0.96 -17.94
C THR A 661 3.33 1.20 -16.45
N CYS A 662 2.27 1.36 -15.66
CA CYS A 662 2.34 1.52 -14.21
C CYS A 662 2.23 0.19 -13.45
N TRP A 663 1.81 -0.90 -14.11
CA TRP A 663 1.60 -2.21 -13.48
C TRP A 663 2.55 -3.30 -14.01
N TYR A 664 3.09 -3.15 -15.22
CA TYR A 664 3.94 -4.16 -15.87
C TYR A 664 5.31 -3.62 -16.26
N ARG A 665 6.29 -4.53 -16.33
CA ARG A 665 7.64 -4.23 -16.84
C ARG A 665 7.61 -4.00 -18.35
N ARG A 666 8.63 -3.33 -18.88
CA ARG A 666 8.81 -3.07 -20.31
C ARG A 666 8.81 -4.35 -21.15
N ALA A 667 9.42 -5.42 -20.64
CA ALA A 667 9.46 -6.73 -21.28
C ALA A 667 8.11 -7.46 -21.32
N GLU A 668 7.12 -7.00 -20.55
CA GLU A 668 5.83 -7.70 -20.33
C GLU A 668 4.62 -6.97 -20.90
N MET A 669 4.83 -5.75 -21.40
CA MET A 669 3.77 -4.83 -21.76
C MET A 669 3.00 -5.28 -23.01
N GLN A 670 3.68 -5.80 -24.04
CA GLN A 670 3.07 -6.02 -25.34
C GLN A 670 2.03 -7.16 -25.29
N GLY A 671 2.31 -8.24 -24.57
CA GLY A 671 1.37 -9.34 -24.36
C GLY A 671 0.09 -8.88 -23.69
N ARG A 672 0.17 -8.12 -22.59
CA ARG A 672 -1.01 -7.57 -21.89
C ARG A 672 -1.77 -6.57 -22.76
N LEU A 673 -1.06 -5.72 -23.47
CA LEU A 673 -1.65 -4.76 -24.39
C LEU A 673 -2.45 -5.50 -25.48
N SER A 674 -1.93 -6.61 -26.01
CA SER A 674 -2.62 -7.41 -27.04
C SER A 674 -3.90 -8.08 -26.53
N VAL A 675 -3.92 -8.55 -25.27
CA VAL A 675 -5.12 -9.12 -24.64
C VAL A 675 -6.20 -8.04 -24.50
N PHE A 676 -5.85 -6.86 -24.02
CA PHE A 676 -6.78 -5.73 -23.97
C PHE A 676 -7.25 -5.29 -25.37
N PHE A 677 -6.32 -5.16 -26.32
CA PHE A 677 -6.61 -4.71 -27.68
C PHE A 677 -7.48 -5.71 -28.47
N SER A 678 -7.40 -7.01 -28.14
CA SER A 678 -8.24 -8.04 -28.75
C SER A 678 -9.74 -7.80 -28.61
N ALA A 679 -10.16 -7.00 -27.62
CA ALA A 679 -11.55 -6.63 -27.45
C ALA A 679 -12.12 -5.90 -28.67
N GLY A 680 -11.30 -5.14 -29.41
CA GLY A 680 -11.74 -4.49 -30.64
C GLY A 680 -12.12 -5.49 -31.73
N SER A 681 -11.31 -6.54 -31.93
CA SER A 681 -11.63 -7.63 -32.86
C SER A 681 -12.85 -8.43 -32.40
N MET A 682 -13.00 -8.68 -31.09
CA MET A 682 -14.18 -9.35 -30.54
C MET A 682 -15.44 -8.49 -30.73
N ALA A 683 -15.36 -7.18 -30.51
CA ALA A 683 -16.47 -6.26 -30.73
C ALA A 683 -17.02 -6.37 -32.16
N GLY A 684 -16.12 -6.45 -33.15
CA GLY A 684 -16.51 -6.65 -34.55
C GLY A 684 -17.34 -7.92 -34.79
N ALA A 685 -17.03 -9.02 -34.09
CA ALA A 685 -17.77 -10.26 -34.20
C ALA A 685 -19.14 -10.23 -33.49
N PHE A 686 -19.26 -9.54 -32.35
CA PHE A 686 -20.49 -9.52 -31.54
C PHE A 686 -21.45 -8.36 -31.85
N SER A 687 -20.95 -7.23 -32.36
CA SER A 687 -21.75 -6.00 -32.58
C SER A 687 -22.93 -6.22 -33.54
N GLY A 688 -22.71 -6.92 -34.66
CA GLY A 688 -23.78 -7.20 -35.62
C GLY A 688 -24.84 -8.18 -35.07
N LEU A 689 -24.43 -9.12 -34.21
CA LEU A 689 -25.33 -10.07 -33.58
C LEU A 689 -26.23 -9.39 -32.54
N LEU A 690 -25.66 -8.48 -31.73
CA LEU A 690 -26.42 -7.66 -30.79
C LEU A 690 -27.42 -6.76 -31.52
N ALA A 691 -26.97 -6.09 -32.59
CA ALA A 691 -27.85 -5.25 -33.41
C ALA A 691 -29.02 -6.04 -34.03
N TYR A 692 -28.77 -7.27 -34.52
CA TYR A 692 -29.82 -8.16 -35.00
C TYR A 692 -30.85 -8.49 -33.92
N GLY A 693 -30.39 -8.82 -32.70
CA GLY A 693 -31.28 -9.11 -31.57
C GLY A 693 -32.09 -7.90 -31.11
N ILE A 694 -31.47 -6.72 -31.03
CA ILE A 694 -32.14 -5.48 -30.60
C ILE A 694 -33.11 -4.97 -31.67
N ASN A 695 -32.88 -5.28 -32.95
CA ASN A 695 -33.79 -4.89 -34.03
C ASN A 695 -35.22 -5.42 -33.87
N TYR A 696 -35.44 -6.51 -33.14
CA TYR A 696 -36.79 -6.98 -32.81
C TYR A 696 -37.59 -6.00 -31.94
N MET A 697 -36.95 -4.96 -31.40
CA MET A 697 -37.59 -3.88 -30.65
C MET A 697 -38.02 -2.70 -31.54
N ASP A 698 -37.85 -2.79 -32.86
CA ASP A 698 -38.32 -1.76 -33.79
C ASP A 698 -39.83 -1.54 -33.63
N GLY A 699 -40.24 -0.27 -33.51
CA GLY A 699 -41.63 0.14 -33.30
C GLY A 699 -42.11 0.11 -31.84
N ILE A 700 -41.36 -0.50 -30.92
CA ILE A 700 -41.68 -0.44 -29.47
C ILE A 700 -41.52 1.00 -28.99
N ALA A 701 -42.52 1.50 -28.24
CA ALA A 701 -42.61 2.88 -27.76
C ALA A 701 -42.52 3.96 -28.87
N HIS A 702 -42.90 3.62 -30.11
CA HIS A 702 -42.78 4.50 -31.29
C HIS A 702 -41.33 4.92 -31.61
N LEU A 703 -40.34 4.12 -31.21
CA LEU A 703 -38.93 4.34 -31.50
C LEU A 703 -38.45 3.37 -32.58
N ALA A 704 -37.63 3.87 -33.50
CA ALA A 704 -36.96 3.07 -34.51
C ALA A 704 -35.87 2.19 -33.87
N GLY A 705 -35.60 1.01 -34.43
CA GLY A 705 -34.64 0.03 -33.90
C GLY A 705 -33.24 0.60 -33.67
N TRP A 706 -32.78 1.53 -34.51
CA TRP A 706 -31.48 2.19 -34.33
C TRP A 706 -31.41 3.04 -33.05
N LYS A 707 -32.52 3.61 -32.59
CA LYS A 707 -32.58 4.36 -31.33
C LYS A 707 -32.42 3.45 -30.13
N TRP A 708 -33.00 2.25 -30.19
CA TRP A 708 -32.86 1.23 -29.15
C TRP A 708 -31.42 0.73 -29.02
N ILE A 709 -30.71 0.53 -30.13
CA ILE A 709 -29.28 0.15 -30.11
C ILE A 709 -28.47 1.21 -29.33
N LEU A 710 -28.54 2.48 -29.75
CA LEU A 710 -27.78 3.56 -29.11
C LEU A 710 -28.15 3.76 -27.64
N MET A 711 -29.43 3.59 -27.30
CA MET A 711 -29.93 3.78 -25.95
C MET A 711 -29.53 2.64 -25.01
N LEU A 712 -29.71 1.39 -25.42
CA LEU A 712 -29.42 0.22 -24.58
C LEU A 712 -27.91 0.03 -24.40
N GLU A 713 -27.14 0.11 -25.48
CA GLU A 713 -25.68 -0.03 -25.39
C GLU A 713 -25.06 1.14 -24.61
N GLY A 714 -25.53 2.37 -24.84
CA GLY A 714 -25.13 3.54 -24.05
C GLY A 714 -25.46 3.39 -22.56
N LEU A 715 -26.64 2.89 -22.21
CA LEU A 715 -27.04 2.68 -20.81
C LEU A 715 -26.20 1.59 -20.13
N VAL A 716 -25.93 0.49 -20.81
CA VAL A 716 -25.01 -0.55 -20.32
C VAL A 716 -23.63 0.04 -20.08
N THR A 717 -23.12 0.85 -21.00
CA THR A 717 -21.85 1.56 -20.85
C THR A 717 -21.86 2.48 -19.62
N VAL A 718 -22.93 3.23 -19.36
CA VAL A 718 -23.05 4.05 -18.14
C VAL A 718 -23.02 3.21 -16.86
N ILE A 719 -23.76 2.10 -16.82
CA ILE A 719 -23.79 1.19 -15.65
C ILE A 719 -22.39 0.60 -15.40
N VAL A 720 -21.72 0.14 -16.46
CA VAL A 720 -20.35 -0.38 -16.37
C VAL A 720 -19.37 0.73 -15.97
N GLY A 721 -19.59 1.97 -16.40
CA GLY A 721 -18.82 3.14 -15.97
C GLY A 721 -18.91 3.39 -14.46
N PHE A 722 -20.11 3.30 -13.87
CA PHE A 722 -20.26 3.36 -12.41
C PHE A 722 -19.60 2.17 -11.69
N ALA A 723 -19.71 0.97 -12.25
CA ALA A 723 -19.04 -0.21 -11.69
C ALA A 723 -17.50 -0.07 -11.75
N CYS A 724 -16.96 0.49 -12.83
CA CYS A 724 -15.54 0.72 -13.05
C CYS A 724 -14.88 1.44 -11.86
N PHE A 725 -15.58 2.40 -11.25
CA PHE A 725 -15.08 3.16 -10.10
C PHE A 725 -14.68 2.27 -8.92
N PHE A 726 -15.42 1.17 -8.70
CA PHE A 726 -15.18 0.24 -7.60
C PHE A 726 -14.21 -0.90 -7.94
N PHE A 727 -14.20 -1.34 -9.21
CA PHE A 727 -13.44 -2.53 -9.62
C PHE A 727 -12.04 -2.22 -10.16
N LEU A 728 -11.87 -1.07 -10.83
CA LEU A 728 -10.63 -0.70 -11.49
C LEU A 728 -9.55 -0.32 -10.45
N PRO A 729 -8.38 -0.99 -10.45
CA PRO A 729 -7.34 -0.68 -9.50
C PRO A 729 -6.54 0.56 -9.91
N ASN A 730 -6.21 1.41 -8.92
CA ASN A 730 -5.58 2.72 -9.14
C ASN A 730 -4.07 2.64 -9.42
N SER A 731 -3.32 2.04 -8.51
CA SER A 731 -1.87 1.89 -8.63
C SER A 731 -1.40 0.67 -7.81
N PRO A 732 -0.22 0.10 -8.11
CA PRO A 732 0.35 -0.99 -7.31
C PRO A 732 0.42 -0.67 -5.81
N ALA A 733 0.66 0.60 -5.45
CA ALA A 733 0.72 1.05 -4.05
C ALA A 733 -0.63 1.06 -3.33
N THR A 734 -1.72 1.35 -4.03
CA THR A 734 -3.08 1.47 -3.46
C THR A 734 -3.93 0.21 -3.70
N ALA A 735 -3.32 -0.86 -4.25
CA ALA A 735 -3.99 -2.04 -4.77
C ALA A 735 -4.63 -2.94 -3.69
N THR A 736 -5.84 -2.62 -3.23
CA THR A 736 -6.53 -3.32 -2.12
C THR A 736 -6.62 -4.85 -2.26
N PHE A 737 -6.66 -5.38 -3.49
CA PHE A 737 -6.75 -6.82 -3.79
C PHE A 737 -5.43 -7.59 -3.67
N LEU A 738 -4.29 -6.90 -3.64
CA LEU A 738 -2.98 -7.50 -3.45
C LEU A 738 -2.59 -7.45 -1.98
N LYS A 739 -1.91 -8.49 -1.49
CA LYS A 739 -1.30 -8.45 -0.16
C LYS A 739 -0.23 -7.34 -0.10
N PRO A 740 0.04 -6.72 1.07
CA PRO A 740 1.07 -5.69 1.20
C PRO A 740 2.45 -6.12 0.66
N GLU A 741 2.84 -7.37 0.87
CA GLU A 741 4.07 -7.98 0.33
C GLU A 741 4.05 -8.04 -1.21
N GLU A 742 2.94 -8.49 -1.80
CA GLU A 742 2.74 -8.57 -3.25
C GLU A 742 2.76 -7.17 -3.89
N ARG A 743 2.31 -6.14 -3.15
CA ARG A 743 2.41 -4.72 -3.57
C ARG A 743 3.85 -4.22 -3.51
N ALA A 744 4.55 -4.46 -2.40
CA ALA A 744 5.94 -4.05 -2.23
C ALA A 744 6.84 -4.68 -3.31
N PHE A 745 6.62 -5.96 -3.63
CA PHE A 745 7.25 -6.64 -4.74
C PHE A 745 7.02 -5.93 -6.07
N LEU A 746 5.76 -5.72 -6.44
CA LEU A 746 5.42 -5.11 -7.72
C LEU A 746 6.02 -3.71 -7.84
N ILE A 747 6.01 -2.93 -6.75
CA ILE A 747 6.63 -1.61 -6.73
C ILE A 747 8.14 -1.70 -6.95
N GLU A 748 8.84 -2.59 -6.25
CA GLU A 748 10.29 -2.73 -6.34
C GLU A 748 10.73 -3.27 -7.71
N ARG A 749 10.02 -4.29 -8.18
CA ARG A 749 10.16 -4.85 -9.52
C ARG A 749 9.99 -3.81 -10.63
N LEU A 750 9.05 -2.89 -10.47
CA LEU A 750 8.81 -1.80 -11.43
C LEU A 750 9.84 -0.68 -11.32
N LYS A 751 10.47 -0.47 -10.15
CA LYS A 751 11.59 0.47 -9.98
C LYS A 751 12.85 -0.04 -10.68
N ASN A 752 13.18 -1.32 -10.50
CA ASN A 752 14.37 -1.95 -11.08
C ASN A 752 14.33 -1.99 -12.61
N ASP A 753 13.13 -2.04 -13.20
CA ASP A 753 12.94 -2.04 -14.66
C ASP A 753 12.94 -0.63 -15.30
N ASN A 754 12.69 0.43 -14.51
CA ASN A 754 12.44 1.78 -15.04
C ASN A 754 13.59 2.79 -14.86
N GLY A 755 14.84 2.34 -14.66
CA GLY A 755 16.03 3.21 -14.70
C GLY A 755 15.86 4.53 -13.95
N GLY A 756 15.40 4.47 -12.69
CA GLY A 756 15.24 5.64 -11.82
C GLY A 756 13.85 6.32 -11.83
N THR A 757 12.89 5.86 -12.64
CA THR A 757 11.51 6.38 -12.55
C THR A 757 10.67 5.47 -11.65
N SER A 758 10.42 5.90 -10.42
CA SER A 758 9.50 5.23 -9.50
C SER A 758 8.17 4.94 -10.18
N GLY A 759 7.70 3.69 -10.13
CA GLY A 759 6.36 3.26 -10.52
C GLY A 759 5.23 3.85 -9.64
N LYS A 760 5.44 5.05 -9.09
CA LYS A 760 4.37 5.89 -8.57
C LYS A 760 3.72 6.56 -9.76
N VAL A 761 2.42 6.32 -9.96
CA VAL A 761 1.55 7.41 -10.41
C VAL A 761 1.53 8.39 -9.24
N ASP A 762 2.61 9.19 -9.12
CA ASP A 762 2.68 10.22 -8.10
C ASP A 762 1.77 11.33 -8.60
N THR A 763 0.58 11.42 -8.01
CA THR A 763 -0.34 12.56 -8.16
C THR A 763 0.25 13.83 -7.52
N ASN A 764 1.36 13.70 -6.79
CA ASN A 764 2.04 14.80 -6.10
C ASN A 764 3.29 15.34 -6.82
N GLU A 765 3.71 14.76 -7.96
CA GLU A 765 4.70 15.42 -8.83
C GLU A 765 4.03 16.63 -9.50
N LYS A 766 4.37 17.84 -9.04
CA LYS A 766 3.85 19.08 -9.63
C LYS A 766 4.13 19.10 -11.14
N PHE A 767 3.07 19.31 -11.93
CA PHE A 767 3.18 19.43 -13.38
C PHE A 767 4.18 20.52 -13.76
N GLN A 768 5.11 20.20 -14.66
CA GLN A 768 6.09 21.14 -15.19
C GLN A 768 6.01 21.20 -16.72
N TRP A 769 6.01 22.42 -17.26
CA TRP A 769 5.91 22.65 -18.70
C TRP A 769 7.12 22.12 -19.49
N LYS A 770 8.26 21.94 -18.82
CA LYS A 770 9.46 21.28 -19.35
C LYS A 770 9.15 19.89 -19.92
N TYR A 771 8.42 19.04 -19.18
CA TYR A 771 8.10 17.68 -19.62
C TYR A 771 7.18 17.63 -20.85
N MET A 772 6.27 18.60 -20.99
CA MET A 772 5.43 18.75 -22.19
C MET A 772 6.29 19.10 -23.41
N LYS A 773 7.20 20.06 -23.25
CA LYS A 773 8.13 20.46 -24.32
C LYS A 773 9.08 19.32 -24.70
N ASP A 774 9.58 18.57 -23.72
CA ASP A 774 10.47 17.43 -23.97
C ASP A 774 9.78 16.29 -24.72
N ALA A 775 8.49 16.04 -24.48
CA ALA A 775 7.70 15.08 -25.25
C ALA A 775 7.42 15.59 -26.67
N LEU A 776 6.97 16.85 -26.83
CA LEU A 776 6.67 17.45 -28.14
C LEU A 776 7.89 17.62 -29.04
N THR A 777 9.11 17.61 -28.49
CA THR A 777 10.36 17.75 -29.26
C THR A 777 11.08 16.43 -29.47
N ASP A 778 10.53 15.31 -29.01
CA ASP A 778 11.17 14.01 -29.14
C ASP A 778 10.92 13.40 -30.52
N TRP A 779 11.96 13.41 -31.36
CA TRP A 779 11.91 12.85 -32.70
C TRP A 779 11.52 11.36 -32.73
N LYS A 780 11.79 10.59 -31.68
CA LYS A 780 11.45 9.15 -31.60
C LYS A 780 9.94 8.94 -31.68
N ILE A 781 9.16 9.82 -31.04
CA ILE A 781 7.70 9.75 -31.01
C ILE A 781 7.16 9.95 -32.43
N TYR A 782 7.69 10.91 -33.18
CA TYR A 782 7.26 11.18 -34.56
C TYR A 782 7.59 10.04 -35.53
N ILE A 783 8.76 9.41 -35.39
CA ILE A 783 9.06 8.19 -36.16
C ILE A 783 8.10 7.05 -35.78
N SER A 784 7.78 6.92 -34.49
CA SER A 784 6.77 5.97 -34.01
C SER A 784 5.37 6.26 -34.55
N VAL A 785 5.01 7.53 -34.77
CA VAL A 785 3.76 7.94 -35.45
C VAL A 785 3.75 7.50 -36.90
N LEU A 786 4.86 7.61 -37.64
CA LEU A 786 4.94 7.11 -39.02
C LEU A 786 4.71 5.61 -39.10
N ILE A 787 5.26 4.85 -38.15
CA ILE A 787 5.02 3.41 -38.03
C ILE A 787 3.55 3.15 -37.68
N TYR A 788 2.98 3.93 -36.75
CA TYR A 788 1.57 3.84 -36.36
C TYR A 788 0.64 4.11 -37.55
N TRP A 789 0.93 5.10 -38.40
CA TRP A 789 0.14 5.38 -39.60
C TRP A 789 0.15 4.24 -40.61
N GLY A 790 1.26 3.49 -40.73
CA GLY A 790 1.29 2.28 -41.53
C GLY A 790 0.27 1.22 -41.07
N ASN A 791 -0.03 1.17 -39.76
CA ASN A 791 -1.15 0.39 -39.26
C ASN A 791 -2.48 1.15 -39.41
N ALA A 792 -2.62 2.36 -38.87
CA ALA A 792 -3.90 3.03 -38.75
C ALA A 792 -4.55 3.36 -40.10
N ILE A 793 -3.81 3.91 -41.06
CA ILE A 793 -4.37 4.25 -42.38
C ILE A 793 -4.83 2.98 -43.10
N SER A 794 -4.01 1.94 -43.08
CA SER A 794 -4.28 0.64 -43.71
C SER A 794 -5.40 -0.13 -43.00
N THR A 795 -5.41 -0.14 -41.67
CA THR A 795 -6.38 -0.87 -40.84
C THR A 795 -7.73 -0.18 -40.83
N TYR A 796 -7.80 1.14 -40.62
CA TYR A 796 -9.08 1.84 -40.78
C TYR A 796 -9.57 1.69 -42.23
N GLY A 797 -8.72 1.86 -43.25
CA GLY A 797 -9.12 1.58 -44.64
C GLY A 797 -9.58 0.14 -44.91
N TYR A 798 -9.09 -0.84 -44.13
CA TYR A 798 -9.46 -2.27 -44.22
C TYR A 798 -10.72 -2.62 -43.39
N ASP A 799 -10.90 -1.99 -42.22
CA ASP A 799 -11.92 -2.25 -41.19
C ASP A 799 -13.05 -1.21 -41.13
N THR A 800 -13.17 -0.27 -42.08
CA THR A 800 -14.26 0.73 -42.08
C THR A 800 -15.66 0.11 -42.36
N PHE A 801 -15.94 -1.11 -41.89
CA PHE A 801 -17.26 -1.60 -41.47
C PHE A 801 -17.02 -2.43 -40.22
N ILE A 802 -17.71 -2.05 -39.18
CA ILE A 802 -18.54 -3.04 -38.50
C ILE A 802 -19.97 -2.64 -38.88
N ALA A 803 -20.69 -3.57 -39.51
CA ALA A 803 -22.10 -3.55 -39.91
C ALA A 803 -22.50 -3.05 -41.31
N LEU A 804 -22.35 -3.89 -42.35
CA LEU A 804 -23.43 -4.07 -43.34
C LEU A 804 -23.48 -5.52 -43.82
N GLY A 805 -24.33 -6.34 -43.24
CA GLY A 805 -24.87 -7.50 -43.94
C GLY A 805 -26.11 -7.91 -43.20
N PRO A 806 -27.30 -7.59 -43.77
CA PRO A 806 -27.74 -8.34 -44.95
C PRO A 806 -28.56 -7.59 -46.03
N LEU A 807 -28.76 -6.26 -45.99
CA LEU A 807 -29.76 -5.59 -46.87
C LEU A 807 -29.20 -4.66 -47.97
N ALA A 808 -27.91 -4.74 -48.32
CA ALA A 808 -27.37 -3.98 -49.45
C ALA A 808 -27.96 -4.40 -50.82
N SER A 809 -28.74 -5.49 -50.88
CA SER A 809 -29.44 -5.94 -52.09
C SER A 809 -30.83 -5.33 -52.29
N GLU A 810 -31.50 -4.78 -51.27
CA GLU A 810 -32.88 -4.26 -51.39
C GLU A 810 -32.98 -2.73 -51.60
N TRP A 811 -31.91 -1.98 -51.39
CA TRP A 811 -31.91 -0.50 -51.53
C TRP A 811 -31.23 -0.02 -52.83
N ALA A 812 -31.42 -0.77 -53.91
CA ALA A 812 -30.65 -0.66 -55.15
C ALA A 812 -30.97 0.57 -56.04
N ASP A 813 -31.88 1.47 -55.67
CA ASP A 813 -32.60 2.24 -56.70
C ASP A 813 -32.54 3.79 -56.65
N THR A 814 -31.56 4.46 -56.03
CA THR A 814 -31.51 5.95 -56.23
C THR A 814 -30.17 6.68 -56.22
N ASP A 815 -29.02 6.13 -55.80
CA ASP A 815 -27.76 6.85 -56.03
C ASP A 815 -26.53 5.94 -56.19
N ARG A 816 -26.19 5.64 -57.45
CA ARG A 816 -25.00 4.89 -57.85
C ARG A 816 -23.69 5.68 -57.66
N ARG A 817 -23.72 7.00 -57.41
CA ARG A 817 -22.53 7.87 -57.52
C ARG A 817 -21.79 8.13 -56.21
N ASN A 818 -22.33 7.74 -55.05
CA ASN A 818 -21.75 8.04 -53.73
C ASN A 818 -21.55 6.83 -52.79
N ARG A 819 -21.20 5.65 -53.34
CA ARG A 819 -20.98 4.40 -52.57
C ARG A 819 -19.58 4.28 -51.95
N PHE A 820 -19.19 5.22 -51.10
CA PHE A 820 -17.86 5.20 -50.47
C PHE A 820 -17.89 4.42 -49.14
N ILE A 821 -17.89 3.08 -49.22
CA ILE A 821 -17.69 2.22 -48.05
C ILE A 821 -17.00 0.94 -48.51
N TYR A 822 -15.69 0.83 -48.26
CA TYR A 822 -14.92 -0.37 -48.59
C TYR A 822 -14.48 -1.06 -47.32
N THR A 823 -14.81 -2.34 -47.23
CA THR A 823 -14.69 -3.13 -46.02
C THR A 823 -14.44 -4.57 -46.38
N LEU A 824 -13.76 -5.31 -45.51
CA LEU A 824 -13.54 -6.74 -45.68
C LEU A 824 -14.81 -7.52 -46.18
N PRO A 825 -16.05 -7.20 -45.71
CA PRO A 825 -17.30 -7.73 -46.27
C PRO A 825 -17.63 -7.34 -47.72
N SER A 826 -17.31 -6.12 -48.18
CA SER A 826 -17.58 -5.71 -49.57
C SER A 826 -16.70 -6.47 -50.55
N VAL A 827 -15.42 -6.69 -50.20
CA VAL A 827 -14.49 -7.52 -51.00
C VAL A 827 -15.04 -8.93 -51.16
N ILE A 828 -15.48 -9.53 -50.06
CA ILE A 828 -16.01 -10.90 -50.07
C ILE A 828 -17.35 -10.96 -50.80
N THR A 829 -18.17 -9.91 -50.75
CA THR A 829 -19.40 -9.84 -51.56
C THR A 829 -19.07 -9.79 -53.06
N GLU A 830 -18.04 -9.04 -53.45
CA GLU A 830 -17.53 -8.97 -54.83
C GLU A 830 -16.89 -10.27 -55.31
N LEU A 831 -16.51 -11.17 -54.39
CA LEU A 831 -16.10 -12.55 -54.70
C LEU A 831 -17.27 -13.48 -55.07
N GLY A 832 -18.52 -12.98 -55.06
CA GLY A 832 -19.73 -13.73 -55.43
C GLY A 832 -20.52 -14.29 -54.25
N TYR A 833 -20.17 -13.94 -53.01
CA TYR A 833 -20.93 -14.34 -51.82
C TYR A 833 -22.09 -13.36 -51.54
N SER A 834 -23.18 -13.86 -50.96
CA SER A 834 -24.28 -12.98 -50.49
C SER A 834 -23.79 -12.05 -49.36
N ALA A 835 -24.42 -10.88 -49.20
CA ALA A 835 -24.01 -9.91 -48.17
C ALA A 835 -24.01 -10.50 -46.74
N ALA A 836 -24.94 -11.41 -46.45
CA ALA A 836 -24.98 -12.14 -45.17
C ALA A 836 -23.80 -13.11 -45.02
N ASN A 837 -23.51 -13.90 -46.05
CA ASN A 837 -22.39 -14.85 -46.05
C ASN A 837 -21.03 -14.14 -46.04
N ALA A 838 -20.92 -13.00 -46.72
CA ALA A 838 -19.72 -12.18 -46.76
C ALA A 838 -19.37 -11.62 -45.38
N GLN A 839 -20.36 -11.23 -44.58
CA GLN A 839 -20.15 -10.86 -43.17
C GLN A 839 -19.64 -12.03 -42.35
N LEU A 840 -20.27 -13.20 -42.47
CA LEU A 840 -19.82 -14.40 -41.74
C LEU A 840 -18.39 -14.80 -42.12
N LEU A 841 -18.00 -14.66 -43.39
CA LEU A 841 -16.66 -14.95 -43.88
C LEU A 841 -15.59 -13.95 -43.42
N THR A 842 -15.95 -12.84 -42.79
CA THR A 842 -14.96 -11.97 -42.13
C THR A 842 -14.50 -12.51 -40.77
N ILE A 843 -15.36 -13.27 -40.09
CA ILE A 843 -15.09 -13.79 -38.75
C ILE A 843 -13.80 -14.63 -38.73
N PRO A 844 -13.57 -15.59 -39.66
CA PRO A 844 -12.32 -16.35 -39.71
C PRO A 844 -11.07 -15.48 -39.89
N VAL A 845 -11.15 -14.42 -40.69
CA VAL A 845 -10.03 -13.49 -40.93
C VAL A 845 -9.68 -12.75 -39.64
N TYR A 846 -10.68 -12.29 -38.90
CA TYR A 846 -10.47 -11.61 -37.61
C TYR A 846 -9.97 -12.55 -36.52
N VAL A 847 -10.51 -13.76 -36.44
CA VAL A 847 -10.03 -14.80 -35.51
C VAL A 847 -8.57 -15.15 -35.81
N PHE A 848 -8.19 -15.23 -37.08
CA PHE A 848 -6.80 -15.42 -37.48
C PHE A 848 -5.91 -14.24 -37.08
N ALA A 849 -6.31 -13.01 -37.42
CA ALA A 849 -5.57 -11.80 -37.09
C ALA A 849 -5.38 -11.64 -35.57
N LEU A 850 -6.41 -11.96 -34.79
CA LEU A 850 -6.37 -12.02 -33.35
C LEU A 850 -5.33 -13.03 -32.85
N GLY A 851 -5.37 -14.26 -33.37
CA GLY A 851 -4.42 -15.31 -33.01
C GLY A 851 -2.98 -14.90 -33.30
N VAL A 852 -2.71 -14.37 -34.49
CA VAL A 852 -1.38 -13.89 -34.89
C VAL A 852 -0.92 -12.73 -33.99
N THR A 853 -1.81 -11.80 -33.65
CA THR A 853 -1.51 -10.65 -32.78
C THR A 853 -1.09 -11.08 -31.38
N ILE A 854 -1.85 -11.99 -30.77
CA ILE A 854 -1.54 -12.55 -29.45
C ILE A 854 -0.20 -13.29 -29.50
N VAL A 855 -0.01 -14.19 -30.48
CA VAL A 855 1.23 -14.96 -30.62
C VAL A 855 2.44 -14.04 -30.83
N ALA A 856 2.36 -13.08 -31.75
CA ALA A 856 3.43 -12.14 -32.01
C ALA A 856 3.76 -11.28 -30.78
N ALA A 857 2.75 -10.88 -29.99
CA ALA A 857 2.95 -10.11 -28.77
C ALA A 857 3.66 -10.91 -27.67
N PHE A 858 3.25 -12.16 -27.42
CA PHE A 858 3.90 -13.03 -26.44
C PHE A 858 5.32 -13.45 -26.86
N LEU A 859 5.55 -13.66 -28.16
CA LEU A 859 6.89 -13.92 -28.67
C LEU A 859 7.78 -12.68 -28.57
N SER A 860 7.26 -11.49 -28.88
CA SER A 860 7.96 -10.21 -28.69
C SER A 860 8.43 -10.04 -27.24
N ASP A 861 7.54 -10.30 -26.26
CA ASP A 861 7.88 -10.26 -24.84
C ASP A 861 8.94 -11.32 -24.46
N ARG A 862 8.82 -12.55 -24.98
CA ARG A 862 9.78 -13.64 -24.70
C ARG A 862 11.18 -13.39 -25.26
N TYR A 863 11.29 -12.78 -26.45
CA TYR A 863 12.58 -12.49 -27.09
C TYR A 863 13.10 -11.08 -26.78
N GLU A 864 12.38 -10.31 -25.96
CA GLU A 864 12.72 -8.94 -25.56
C GLU A 864 13.08 -8.00 -26.72
N SER A 865 12.50 -8.25 -27.90
CA SER A 865 12.70 -7.45 -29.11
C SER A 865 11.37 -6.96 -29.63
N ARG A 866 11.21 -5.65 -29.77
CA ARG A 866 10.00 -5.00 -30.29
C ARG A 866 10.09 -4.78 -31.79
N SER A 867 11.22 -4.30 -32.31
CA SER A 867 11.36 -4.01 -33.75
C SER A 867 11.19 -5.23 -34.64
N ASN A 868 11.69 -6.41 -34.25
CA ASN A 868 11.52 -7.63 -35.03
C ASN A 868 10.03 -7.94 -35.26
N PHE A 869 9.22 -7.79 -34.21
CA PHE A 869 7.77 -8.03 -34.24
C PHE A 869 6.95 -6.85 -34.78
N ILE A 870 7.62 -5.86 -35.37
CA ILE A 870 7.03 -4.80 -36.20
C ILE A 870 7.48 -4.98 -37.65
N ILE A 871 8.77 -5.23 -37.87
CA ILE A 871 9.37 -5.39 -39.20
C ILE A 871 8.81 -6.63 -39.90
N TYR A 872 8.72 -7.79 -39.24
CA TYR A 872 8.18 -9.00 -39.88
C TYR A 872 6.70 -8.85 -40.25
N PRO A 873 5.80 -8.37 -39.38
CA PRO A 873 4.42 -8.09 -39.78
C PRO A 873 4.29 -7.08 -40.92
N CYS A 874 5.13 -6.03 -40.97
CA CYS A 874 5.18 -5.12 -42.12
C CYS A 874 5.51 -5.86 -43.43
N ILE A 875 6.47 -6.79 -43.43
CA ILE A 875 6.81 -7.60 -44.62
C ILE A 875 5.61 -8.44 -45.04
N VAL A 876 4.95 -9.09 -44.09
CA VAL A 876 3.75 -9.91 -44.36
C VAL A 876 2.63 -9.05 -44.97
N ALA A 877 2.37 -7.86 -44.41
CA ALA A 877 1.37 -6.94 -44.95
C ALA A 877 1.73 -6.42 -46.35
N VAL A 878 3.01 -6.11 -46.62
CA VAL A 878 3.51 -5.73 -47.96
C VAL A 878 3.24 -6.86 -48.96
N ILE A 879 3.57 -8.10 -48.62
CA ILE A 879 3.30 -9.27 -49.47
C ILE A 879 1.79 -9.41 -49.74
N GLY A 880 0.96 -9.25 -48.71
CA GLY A 880 -0.50 -9.30 -48.84
C GLY A 880 -1.07 -8.23 -49.77
N TYR A 881 -0.63 -6.97 -49.63
CA TYR A 881 -1.10 -5.87 -50.49
C TYR A 881 -0.57 -5.97 -51.93
N ILE A 882 0.68 -6.43 -52.13
CA ILE A 882 1.19 -6.74 -53.47
C ILE A 882 0.36 -7.86 -54.10
N GLY A 883 0.02 -8.90 -53.33
CA GLY A 883 -0.86 -9.99 -53.76
C GLY A 883 -2.23 -9.49 -54.18
N LEU A 884 -2.88 -8.64 -53.39
CA LEU A 884 -4.18 -8.05 -53.73
C LEU A 884 -4.12 -7.13 -54.97
N LEU A 885 -3.01 -6.41 -55.18
CA LEU A 885 -2.82 -5.60 -56.39
C LEU A 885 -2.52 -6.42 -57.64
N ALA A 886 -1.88 -7.59 -57.49
CA ALA A 886 -1.46 -8.44 -58.59
C ALA A 886 -2.53 -9.46 -59.02
N LEU A 887 -3.46 -9.82 -58.13
CA LEU A 887 -4.51 -10.80 -58.41
C LEU A 887 -5.62 -10.18 -59.27
N PRO A 888 -6.08 -10.87 -60.34
CA PRO A 888 -7.21 -10.39 -61.13
C PRO A 888 -8.52 -10.56 -60.35
N HIS A 889 -9.20 -9.47 -60.03
CA HIS A 889 -10.53 -9.48 -59.42
C HIS A 889 -11.63 -9.51 -60.49
N PRO A 890 -12.65 -10.40 -60.42
CA PRO A 890 -12.93 -11.44 -59.41
C PRO A 890 -12.43 -12.86 -59.80
N GLY A 891 -11.45 -12.98 -60.70
CA GLY A 891 -11.08 -14.24 -61.37
C GLY A 891 -10.53 -15.35 -60.46
N LEU A 892 -9.99 -15.03 -59.28
CA LEU A 892 -9.46 -16.01 -58.32
C LEU A 892 -9.98 -15.78 -56.87
N PRO A 893 -11.26 -16.06 -56.59
CA PRO A 893 -11.88 -15.73 -55.30
C PRO A 893 -11.18 -16.32 -54.07
N GLY A 894 -10.74 -17.58 -54.15
CA GLY A 894 -10.03 -18.24 -53.04
C GLY A 894 -8.66 -17.62 -52.76
N ALA A 895 -7.92 -17.23 -53.80
CA ALA A 895 -6.60 -16.60 -53.64
C ALA A 895 -6.73 -15.18 -53.08
N THR A 896 -7.70 -14.41 -53.57
CA THR A 896 -8.04 -13.10 -53.00
C THR A 896 -8.42 -13.23 -51.52
N TYR A 897 -9.30 -14.17 -51.19
CA TYR A 897 -9.71 -14.41 -49.81
C TYR A 897 -8.52 -14.80 -48.93
N GLY A 898 -7.63 -15.67 -49.40
CA GLY A 898 -6.39 -16.02 -48.71
C GLY A 898 -5.47 -14.83 -48.47
N MET A 899 -5.34 -13.90 -49.42
CA MET A 899 -4.52 -12.69 -49.23
C MET A 899 -5.09 -11.74 -48.18
N LEU A 900 -6.40 -11.76 -47.93
CA LEU A 900 -7.01 -11.00 -46.84
C LEU A 900 -6.51 -11.48 -45.46
N PHE A 901 -6.27 -12.79 -45.28
CA PHE A 901 -5.63 -13.31 -44.05
C PHE A 901 -4.18 -12.82 -43.93
N VAL A 902 -3.44 -12.79 -45.03
CA VAL A 902 -2.04 -12.32 -45.05
C VAL A 902 -1.97 -10.85 -44.66
N VAL A 903 -2.82 -10.00 -45.25
CA VAL A 903 -2.91 -8.58 -44.87
C VAL A 903 -3.29 -8.42 -43.41
N ALA A 904 -4.33 -9.12 -42.93
CA ALA A 904 -4.78 -9.01 -41.54
C ALA A 904 -3.71 -9.46 -40.54
N GLY A 905 -3.02 -10.58 -40.83
CA GLY A 905 -1.93 -11.12 -40.02
C GLY A 905 -0.69 -10.22 -39.99
N GLY A 906 -0.48 -9.40 -41.02
CA GLY A 906 0.58 -8.39 -41.03
C GLY A 906 0.20 -7.08 -40.34
N LEU A 907 -1.06 -6.64 -40.47
CA LEU A 907 -1.50 -5.34 -39.95
C LEU A 907 -1.78 -5.34 -38.46
N TYR A 908 -2.55 -6.30 -37.96
CA TYR A 908 -3.05 -6.29 -36.59
C TYR A 908 -1.96 -6.38 -35.50
N PRO A 909 -0.86 -7.15 -35.68
CA PRO A 909 0.21 -7.19 -34.67
C PRO A 909 0.96 -5.86 -34.50
N LEU A 910 0.98 -5.00 -35.52
CA LEU A 910 1.79 -3.78 -35.55
C LEU A 910 1.41 -2.79 -34.47
N ILE A 911 0.11 -2.61 -34.21
CA ILE A 911 -0.40 -1.59 -33.30
C ILE A 911 0.07 -1.80 -31.85
N CYS A 912 0.00 -3.05 -31.38
CA CYS A 912 0.47 -3.40 -30.04
C CYS A 912 1.99 -3.25 -29.94
N GLY A 913 2.72 -3.64 -30.99
CA GLY A 913 4.17 -3.50 -31.07
C GLY A 913 4.62 -2.04 -31.00
N VAL A 914 4.05 -1.17 -31.85
CA VAL A 914 4.49 0.23 -31.98
C VAL A 914 4.16 1.08 -30.75
N ILE A 915 3.04 0.84 -30.09
CA ILE A 915 2.68 1.52 -28.83
C ILE A 915 3.61 1.07 -27.70
N SER A 916 3.85 -0.24 -27.58
CA SER A 916 4.75 -0.78 -26.56
C SER A 916 6.19 -0.33 -26.78
N TRP A 917 6.65 -0.25 -28.03
CA TRP A 917 8.01 0.18 -28.35
C TRP A 917 8.26 1.65 -28.01
N ASN A 918 7.29 2.52 -28.26
CA ASN A 918 7.37 3.92 -27.83
C ASN A 918 7.35 4.05 -26.31
N ALA A 919 6.40 3.39 -25.63
CA ALA A 919 6.26 3.43 -24.17
C ALA A 919 7.54 2.95 -23.44
N ASN A 920 8.18 1.90 -23.95
CA ASN A 920 9.42 1.33 -23.41
C ASN A 920 10.63 2.25 -23.54
N ASN A 921 10.58 3.19 -24.49
CA ASN A 921 11.70 4.09 -24.84
C ASN A 921 11.49 5.53 -24.35
N LEU A 922 10.46 5.77 -23.53
CA LEU A 922 10.21 7.05 -22.86
C LEU A 922 10.39 6.87 -21.34
N ALA A 923 11.29 7.64 -20.75
CA ALA A 923 11.52 7.68 -19.29
C ALA A 923 10.92 8.94 -18.67
N GLY A 924 10.64 8.90 -17.37
CA GLY A 924 9.91 9.96 -16.67
C GLY A 924 8.40 9.79 -16.81
N SER A 925 7.69 9.79 -15.69
CA SER A 925 6.25 9.50 -15.64
C SER A 925 5.42 10.50 -16.47
N TRP A 926 5.77 11.79 -16.41
CA TRP A 926 5.12 12.85 -17.20
C TRP A 926 5.41 12.76 -18.70
N LYS A 927 6.68 12.63 -19.11
CA LYS A 927 7.07 12.53 -20.53
C LYS A 927 6.48 11.27 -21.17
N ARG A 928 6.47 10.14 -20.46
CA ARG A 928 5.86 8.89 -20.94
C ARG A 928 4.35 9.02 -21.14
N SER A 929 3.62 9.59 -20.18
CA SER A 929 2.16 9.82 -20.31
C SER A 929 1.81 10.70 -21.50
N ILE A 930 2.51 11.85 -21.63
CA ILE A 930 2.28 12.82 -22.72
C ILE A 930 2.74 12.25 -24.06
N GLY A 931 3.91 11.59 -24.11
CA GLY A 931 4.49 11.07 -25.34
C GLY A 931 3.71 9.88 -25.93
N MET A 932 3.12 9.04 -25.08
CA MET A 932 2.17 8.01 -25.52
C MET A 932 0.89 8.63 -26.06
N ALA A 933 0.31 9.61 -25.36
CA ALA A 933 -0.87 10.33 -25.83
C ALA A 933 -0.61 11.09 -27.14
N LEU A 934 0.57 11.68 -27.31
CA LEU A 934 0.98 12.35 -28.56
C LEU A 934 1.07 11.37 -29.73
N GLN A 935 1.66 10.19 -29.50
CA GLN A 935 1.74 9.14 -30.51
C GLN A 935 0.35 8.67 -30.94
N ILE A 936 -0.52 8.37 -29.98
CA ILE A 936 -1.88 7.88 -30.24
C ILE A 936 -2.72 8.98 -30.91
N SER A 937 -2.56 10.24 -30.50
CA SER A 937 -3.33 11.37 -31.01
C SER A 937 -3.04 11.60 -32.49
N ILE A 938 -1.76 11.79 -32.84
CA ILE A 938 -1.37 12.02 -34.24
C ILE A 938 -1.55 10.72 -35.04
N GLY A 939 -1.23 9.56 -34.46
CA GLY A 939 -1.45 8.25 -35.07
C GLY A 939 -2.91 7.99 -35.43
N GLY A 940 -3.84 8.37 -34.55
CA GLY A 940 -5.28 8.25 -34.69
C GLY A 940 -5.87 9.08 -35.83
N MET A 941 -5.21 10.19 -36.21
CA MET A 941 -5.56 10.93 -37.43
C MET A 941 -5.43 10.08 -38.71
N GLY A 942 -4.64 9.00 -38.66
CA GLY A 942 -4.58 8.01 -39.73
C GLY A 942 -5.96 7.39 -40.03
N GLY A 943 -6.86 7.32 -39.04
CA GLY A 943 -8.24 6.87 -39.24
C GLY A 943 -9.07 7.81 -40.13
N ALA A 944 -8.87 9.13 -40.01
CA ALA A 944 -9.51 10.11 -40.89
C ALA A 944 -9.04 9.96 -42.34
N ILE A 945 -7.74 9.67 -42.54
CA ILE A 945 -7.20 9.41 -43.88
C ILE A 945 -7.73 8.07 -44.41
N GLY A 946 -7.53 6.98 -43.65
CA GLY A 946 -7.93 5.62 -44.02
C GLY A 946 -9.42 5.48 -44.38
N SER A 947 -10.30 6.22 -43.70
CA SER A 947 -11.73 6.25 -44.01
C SER A 947 -12.06 6.84 -45.40
N ASN A 948 -11.10 7.48 -46.08
CA ASN A 948 -11.31 8.22 -47.32
C ASN A 948 -10.45 7.73 -48.52
N ILE A 949 -9.59 6.71 -48.35
CA ILE A 949 -8.66 6.27 -49.41
C ILE A 949 -9.26 5.28 -50.42
N TYR A 950 -10.36 4.59 -50.07
CA TYR A 950 -11.02 3.63 -50.96
C TYR A 950 -12.19 4.28 -51.71
N LEU A 951 -11.99 4.51 -53.01
CA LEU A 951 -12.92 5.29 -53.83
C LEU A 951 -13.91 4.38 -54.58
N SER A 952 -15.21 4.65 -54.45
CA SER A 952 -16.28 3.88 -55.13
C SER A 952 -16.11 3.76 -56.65
N LYS A 953 -15.52 4.79 -57.28
CA LYS A 953 -15.28 4.85 -58.72
C LYS A 953 -14.21 3.85 -59.21
N GLU A 954 -13.45 3.25 -58.29
CA GLU A 954 -12.35 2.33 -58.58
C GLU A 954 -12.73 0.86 -58.31
N ALA A 955 -13.98 0.59 -57.93
CA ALA A 955 -14.46 -0.76 -57.69
C ALA A 955 -14.40 -1.61 -58.98
N PRO A 956 -14.06 -2.91 -58.90
CA PRO A 956 -13.68 -3.69 -57.70
C PRO A 956 -12.16 -3.67 -57.39
N HIS A 957 -11.36 -2.87 -58.09
CA HIS A 957 -9.89 -2.98 -58.03
C HIS A 957 -9.22 -2.07 -57.00
N TYR A 958 -9.81 -0.91 -56.70
CA TYR A 958 -9.39 0.01 -55.64
C TYR A 958 -7.88 0.32 -55.61
N TRP A 959 -7.30 0.61 -56.78
CA TRP A 959 -5.87 0.88 -56.96
C TRP A 959 -5.35 1.97 -56.01
N THR A 960 -6.13 3.02 -55.75
CA THR A 960 -5.74 4.09 -54.82
C THR A 960 -5.69 3.57 -53.38
N GLY A 961 -6.70 2.83 -52.93
CA GLY A 961 -6.78 2.32 -51.56
C GLY A 961 -5.65 1.33 -51.24
N TYR A 962 -5.44 0.35 -52.11
CA TYR A 962 -4.36 -0.63 -51.96
C TYR A 962 -2.98 -0.03 -52.18
N GLY A 963 -2.82 0.87 -53.15
CA GLY A 963 -1.55 1.55 -53.43
C GLY A 963 -1.12 2.49 -52.30
N VAL A 964 -2.04 3.28 -51.76
CA VAL A 964 -1.77 4.12 -50.58
C VAL A 964 -1.43 3.25 -49.37
N SER A 965 -2.19 2.18 -49.14
CA SER A 965 -1.94 1.23 -48.04
C SER A 965 -0.55 0.57 -48.16
N LEU A 966 -0.16 0.15 -49.36
CA LEU A 966 1.18 -0.39 -49.65
C LEU A 966 2.28 0.66 -49.42
N GLY A 967 2.05 1.90 -49.83
CA GLY A 967 2.99 3.00 -49.63
C GLY A 967 3.24 3.31 -48.16
N VAL A 968 2.17 3.43 -47.35
CA VAL A 968 2.29 3.76 -45.92
C VAL A 968 2.85 2.60 -45.10
N ILE A 969 2.54 1.33 -45.44
CA ILE A 969 3.13 0.18 -44.74
C ILE A 969 4.62 0.02 -45.09
N SER A 970 5.00 0.33 -46.34
CA SER A 970 6.42 0.37 -46.74
C SER A 970 7.17 1.49 -46.03
N MET A 971 6.54 2.65 -45.88
CA MET A 971 7.08 3.74 -45.05
C MET A 971 7.27 3.29 -43.59
N ALA A 972 6.29 2.60 -43.00
CA ALA A 972 6.40 2.06 -41.65
C ALA A 972 7.53 1.04 -41.51
N PHE A 973 7.73 0.17 -42.50
CA PHE A 973 8.87 -0.76 -42.56
C PHE A 973 10.22 -0.04 -42.50
N PHE A 974 10.43 0.96 -43.37
CA PHE A 974 11.69 1.71 -43.38
C PHE A 974 11.87 2.57 -42.12
N ALA A 975 10.78 3.16 -41.60
CA ALA A 975 10.80 3.91 -40.35
C ALA A 975 11.19 3.01 -39.15
N ALA A 976 10.67 1.78 -39.10
CA ALA A 976 11.02 0.80 -38.06
C ALA A 976 12.49 0.38 -38.14
N ILE A 977 13.02 0.13 -39.35
CA ILE A 977 14.46 -0.17 -39.55
C ILE A 977 15.32 1.01 -39.12
N PHE A 978 14.95 2.23 -39.53
CA PHE A 978 15.68 3.45 -39.17
C PHE A 978 15.70 3.67 -37.65
N LEU A 979 14.53 3.54 -36.99
CA LEU A 979 14.43 3.68 -35.55
C LEU A 979 15.29 2.64 -34.83
N ARG A 980 15.19 1.36 -35.23
CA ARG A 980 16.03 0.28 -34.69
C ARG A 980 17.52 0.58 -34.86
N TRP A 981 17.94 1.00 -36.05
CA TRP A 981 19.34 1.33 -36.33
C TRP A 981 19.84 2.47 -35.44
N LYS A 982 19.06 3.56 -35.33
CA LYS A 982 19.42 4.71 -34.49
C LYS A 982 19.49 4.35 -33.01
N LEU A 983 18.50 3.64 -32.47
CA LEU A 983 18.49 3.24 -31.07
C LEU A 983 19.64 2.29 -30.75
N ASN A 984 19.94 1.34 -31.64
CA ASN A 984 21.08 0.44 -31.49
C ASN A 984 22.42 1.19 -31.56
N LYS A 985 22.55 2.17 -32.46
CA LYS A 985 23.73 3.04 -32.52
C LYS A 985 23.92 3.81 -31.22
N ILE A 986 22.86 4.42 -30.67
CA ILE A 986 22.93 5.16 -29.41
C ILE A 986 23.28 4.23 -28.24
N ASN A 987 22.70 3.03 -28.17
CA ASN A 987 23.07 2.05 -27.14
C ASN A 987 24.55 1.67 -27.22
N LYS A 988 25.07 1.38 -28.43
CA LYS A 988 26.51 1.09 -28.63
C LYS A 988 27.42 2.24 -28.23
N GLU A 989 27.05 3.48 -28.56
CA GLU A 989 27.76 4.68 -28.13
C GLU A 989 27.75 4.83 -26.59
N ARG A 990 26.64 4.46 -25.94
CA ARG A 990 26.51 4.47 -24.47
C ARG A 990 27.26 3.33 -23.77
N ASP A 991 27.31 2.15 -24.38
CA ASP A 991 28.06 0.99 -23.85
C ASP A 991 29.58 1.19 -23.95
N ALA A 992 30.04 2.08 -24.84
CA ALA A 992 31.45 2.45 -24.95
C ALA A 992 31.91 3.45 -23.87
N MET A 993 31.00 4.10 -23.14
CA MET A 993 31.33 5.01 -22.03
C MET A 993 31.46 4.23 -20.72
N SER A 994 32.50 4.51 -19.93
CA SER A 994 32.66 3.90 -18.60
C SER A 994 31.78 4.59 -17.55
N LEU A 995 31.40 3.88 -16.49
CA LEU A 995 30.61 4.43 -15.37
C LEU A 995 31.33 5.64 -14.73
N GLU A 996 32.65 5.59 -14.61
CA GLU A 996 33.49 6.68 -14.09
C GLU A 996 33.47 7.92 -15.01
N GLU A 997 33.46 7.72 -16.33
CA GLU A 997 33.33 8.82 -17.30
C GLU A 997 31.93 9.47 -17.25
N ILE A 998 30.89 8.69 -16.95
CA ILE A 998 29.52 9.20 -16.83
C ILE A 998 29.35 9.99 -15.53
N HIS A 999 29.82 9.45 -14.40
CA HIS A 999 29.71 10.10 -13.08
C HIS A 999 30.65 11.30 -12.92
N SER A 1000 31.71 11.42 -13.73
CA SER A 1000 32.57 12.62 -13.77
C SER A 1000 31.99 13.77 -14.62
N LYS A 1001 31.12 13.47 -15.60
CA LYS A 1001 30.48 14.47 -16.46
C LYS A 1001 29.12 14.93 -15.97
N TYR A 1002 28.40 14.08 -15.23
CA TYR A 1002 27.03 14.34 -14.80
C TYR A 1002 26.81 13.91 -13.35
N THR A 1003 26.11 14.72 -12.58
CA THR A 1003 25.66 14.37 -11.22
C THR A 1003 24.48 13.39 -11.26
N GLU A 1004 24.21 12.64 -10.17
CA GLU A 1004 23.06 11.72 -10.10
C GLU A 1004 21.71 12.42 -10.35
N GLN A 1005 21.56 13.66 -9.88
CA GLN A 1005 20.36 14.45 -10.10
C GLN A 1005 20.20 14.85 -11.58
N GLU A 1006 21.28 15.23 -12.26
CA GLU A 1006 21.26 15.51 -13.70
C GLU A 1006 20.96 14.26 -14.53
N LEU A 1007 21.55 13.11 -14.18
CA LEU A 1007 21.28 11.83 -14.83
C LEU A 1007 19.80 11.42 -14.70
N LYS A 1008 19.18 11.71 -13.55
CA LYS A 1008 17.74 11.49 -13.31
C LYS A 1008 16.87 12.45 -14.13
N GLU A 1009 17.26 13.72 -14.23
CA GLU A 1009 16.54 14.73 -15.03
C GLU A 1009 16.63 14.50 -16.54
N MET A 1010 17.72 13.88 -17.02
CA MET A 1010 17.90 13.54 -18.43
C MET A 1010 16.94 12.43 -18.92
N GLY A 1011 16.37 11.62 -18.01
CA GLY A 1011 15.41 10.57 -18.36
C GLY A 1011 15.96 9.59 -19.40
N ASP A 1012 15.24 9.40 -20.52
CA ASP A 1012 15.64 8.51 -21.63
C ASP A 1012 16.89 8.98 -22.37
N ARG A 1013 17.26 10.26 -22.22
CA ARG A 1013 18.50 10.82 -22.77
C ARG A 1013 19.72 10.48 -21.92
N SER A 1014 19.54 10.01 -20.68
CA SER A 1014 20.63 9.61 -19.78
C SER A 1014 21.55 8.56 -20.44
N PRO A 1015 22.88 8.70 -20.31
CA PRO A 1015 23.84 7.67 -20.72
C PRO A 1015 23.61 6.32 -20.05
N LEU A 1016 22.96 6.28 -18.88
CA LEU A 1016 22.62 5.04 -18.15
C LEU A 1016 21.36 4.34 -18.70
N PHE A 1017 20.52 5.04 -19.45
CA PHE A 1017 19.30 4.45 -20.02
C PHE A 1017 19.63 3.59 -21.24
N ARG A 1018 19.06 2.39 -21.31
CA ARG A 1018 19.14 1.51 -22.49
C ARG A 1018 17.80 1.47 -23.22
N TYR A 1019 17.85 1.76 -24.53
CA TYR A 1019 16.67 1.68 -25.38
C TYR A 1019 16.39 0.22 -25.75
N ILE A 1020 15.12 -0.17 -25.71
CA ILE A 1020 14.68 -1.48 -26.21
C ILE A 1020 14.59 -1.42 -27.73
N LEU A 1021 15.12 -2.44 -28.40
CA LEU A 1021 15.20 -2.53 -29.86
C LEU A 1021 13.97 -3.12 -30.49
#